data_AF-A0A653VLJ6-F1
#
_entry.id   AF-A0A653VLJ6-F1
#
_cell.length_a   1.000
_cell.length_b   1.000
_cell.length_c   1.000
_cell.angle_alpha   90.00
_cell.angle_beta   90.00
_cell.angle_gamma   90.00
#
_symmetry.space_group_name_H-M   'P 1'
#
loop_
_entity.id
_entity.type
_entity.pdbx_description
1 polymer ?
#
loop_
_entity_poly.entity_id
_entity_poly.type
_entity_poly.pdbx_seq_one_letter_code
_entity_poly.pdbx_strand_id
1 'polypeptide(L)'
;MLMPSGYSIASASAAPGSVAFWYADNPPLAELSQFEWAILEPAHAIPSDIDFLRSQGSQPFAYLSVGEYDGDINELESGVARGASEVRNEAWSSQVMLLTSPAWRHHLLRRAEELANQGYAGLFLDTLDSFQLLPEGAREAQRQALRDFLAELSQRQPNLLLIFNRGFEVLPELPGVAAAVAVESIHSGWDAHTQRYRAVPQEDRDWLSLHLEPLRAQGVPLIAIDYLPSSRREEARALAKRLWQEGFVPFVTMPDLNYLGISGVEVQPRRIALVYDPREGALTSNQGHTVLGGLLEYLGYRVDYLPADQLPGDPFAGLYAGVITWMTSGPPDDAAAFNQWLAKRMDESVPLAIMAGLPVSNDGLLKRMGLRRVQSPAKGDVIVADHDETLLGRFEAPVVVRTRDLVPLTLIDGGDAAAALALVDTDGRQYVPVAIGPAGGIALNPYLIEEGRDSQRWIIDPFAFLQRALRLPALPRPDATTENGRRIATVHIDGDGFLSRAEVTGSPYAGREVLDALIKPHPFLTSVSVIEGEVGPKGRYPHLARELEPIAREIFAEPKVEVATHSFSHPFFWQPDQVRKREGFTAEYGMMMAIPGYEKIDFTREVVGSTAYINERLTSAKKPVKMIFWSGDALPDAATIKLAYDAGLANVNGGNTALTNAHPSLTGLSPLIRPTAGGIQYYAPIINENVYTNLWRGPYYGFRGVLETFALTDIPRRLRGLHLYYHFYSGTKQASIRVMQDIYRSMEAEQPVSLWMSQYLTRMHGLHQASLARLADGRWQFRGMDGLRTLRLDPALGWPDLGRSQGVAGVRDLPQGRYVHLSNPNAVLALRSERDLRPALEQANLPLLDWDYLDEHKVRLSFAGEMPLSFTVRAANRCSLNVSGKRYPATGKNGLWQFDLPMKRVADAQLYCQ
;
A
#
# COMPACT_ATOMS: atom_id res chain seq x y z
N MET A 1 -21.98 -7.18 -22.87
CA MET A 1 -21.50 -6.09 -23.74
C MET A 1 -22.66 -5.11 -23.90
N LEU A 2 -22.70 -4.07 -23.07
CA LEU A 2 -23.70 -2.99 -23.10
C LEU A 2 -22.90 -1.72 -22.84
N MET A 3 -22.89 -0.81 -23.81
CA MET A 3 -22.16 0.45 -23.73
C MET A 3 -22.82 1.39 -22.72
N PRO A 4 -22.04 2.17 -21.93
CA PRO A 4 -22.59 3.29 -21.18
C PRO A 4 -22.70 4.50 -22.11
N SER A 5 -23.93 4.94 -22.33
CA SER A 5 -24.30 6.20 -22.97
C SER A 5 -24.15 7.36 -21.99
N GLY A 6 -23.52 8.46 -22.41
CA GLY A 6 -23.67 9.78 -21.78
C GLY A 6 -22.39 10.58 -21.62
N TYR A 7 -21.72 10.95 -22.71
CA TYR A 7 -20.76 12.06 -22.67
C TYR A 7 -21.53 13.38 -22.64
N SER A 8 -21.54 14.03 -21.48
CA SER A 8 -21.92 15.43 -21.37
C SER A 8 -20.83 16.29 -22.02
N ILE A 9 -21.26 17.21 -22.87
CA ILE A 9 -20.43 18.24 -23.49
C ILE A 9 -19.75 19.04 -22.36
N ALA A 10 -18.43 19.19 -22.44
CA ALA A 10 -17.61 19.87 -21.45
C ALA A 10 -18.07 21.32 -21.24
N SER A 11 -18.63 21.61 -20.08
CA SER A 11 -18.74 22.95 -19.55
C SER A 11 -17.35 23.43 -19.12
N ALA A 12 -17.04 24.72 -19.35
CA ALA A 12 -15.82 25.43 -18.94
C ALA A 12 -15.15 24.79 -17.71
N SER A 13 -13.98 24.18 -17.91
CA SER A 13 -13.25 23.44 -16.88
C SER A 13 -12.99 24.37 -15.69
N ALA A 14 -13.49 24.02 -14.52
CA ALA A 14 -13.02 24.63 -13.28
C ALA A 14 -11.49 24.46 -13.20
N ALA A 15 -10.79 25.47 -12.66
CA ALA A 15 -9.37 25.38 -12.35
C ALA A 15 -9.10 24.17 -11.44
N PRO A 16 -8.00 23.41 -11.65
CA PRO A 16 -7.70 22.28 -10.77
C PRO A 16 -7.47 22.78 -9.34
N GLY A 17 -8.01 22.05 -8.36
CA GLY A 17 -7.80 22.35 -6.94
C GLY A 17 -6.39 22.03 -6.45
N SER A 18 -5.64 21.22 -7.20
CA SER A 18 -4.26 20.83 -6.86
C SER A 18 -3.48 20.31 -8.07
N VAL A 19 -2.16 20.46 -8.00
CA VAL A 19 -1.22 20.01 -9.03
C VAL A 19 0.07 19.47 -8.40
N ALA A 20 0.68 18.46 -9.02
CA ALA A 20 2.01 17.95 -8.68
C ALA A 20 2.87 17.75 -9.91
N PHE A 21 4.18 17.91 -9.74
CA PHE A 21 5.20 17.66 -10.75
C PHE A 21 6.17 16.59 -10.25
N TRP A 22 6.47 15.60 -11.10
CA TRP A 22 7.43 14.54 -10.80
C TRP A 22 8.22 14.11 -12.03
N TYR A 23 9.51 14.45 -12.10
CA TYR A 23 10.37 14.16 -13.26
C TYR A 23 11.44 13.09 -12.99
N ALA A 24 11.51 12.54 -11.78
CA ALA A 24 12.43 11.45 -11.48
C ALA A 24 11.87 10.07 -11.85
N ASP A 25 12.76 9.08 -11.93
CA ASP A 25 12.42 7.66 -12.03
C ASP A 25 11.44 7.20 -10.93
N ASN A 26 10.72 6.12 -11.21
CA ASN A 26 9.84 5.43 -10.26
C ASN A 26 8.81 6.35 -9.56
N PRO A 27 7.93 7.03 -10.33
CA PRO A 27 6.94 7.95 -9.77
C PRO A 27 6.10 7.28 -8.66
N PRO A 28 5.89 7.92 -7.49
CA PRO A 28 5.08 7.37 -6.42
C PRO A 28 3.59 7.52 -6.77
N LEU A 29 3.10 6.65 -7.66
CA LEU A 29 1.81 6.81 -8.33
C LEU A 29 0.63 6.96 -7.36
N ALA A 30 0.59 6.18 -6.27
CA ALA A 30 -0.51 6.26 -5.30
C ALA A 30 -0.55 7.61 -4.57
N GLU A 31 0.61 8.19 -4.31
CA GLU A 31 0.75 9.52 -3.74
C GLU A 31 0.45 10.63 -4.74
N LEU A 32 0.96 10.51 -5.98
CA LEU A 32 0.65 11.44 -7.07
C LEU A 32 -0.84 11.42 -7.45
N SER A 33 -1.50 10.27 -7.29
CA SER A 33 -2.93 10.16 -7.57
C SER A 33 -3.78 11.02 -6.64
N GLN A 34 -3.24 11.56 -5.53
CA GLN A 34 -3.96 12.46 -4.63
C GLN A 34 -4.22 13.84 -5.24
N PHE A 35 -3.40 14.24 -6.21
CA PHE A 35 -3.51 15.52 -6.89
C PHE A 35 -4.50 15.41 -8.05
N GLU A 36 -5.22 16.49 -8.33
CA GLU A 36 -6.14 16.52 -9.47
C GLU A 36 -5.36 16.44 -10.78
N TRP A 37 -4.26 17.19 -10.91
CA TRP A 37 -3.33 17.11 -12.04
C TRP A 37 -1.95 16.60 -11.59
N ALA A 38 -1.37 15.67 -12.36
CA ALA A 38 -0.02 15.15 -12.14
C ALA A 38 0.81 15.27 -13.41
N ILE A 39 1.84 16.12 -13.40
CA ILE A 39 2.75 16.31 -14.53
C ILE A 39 3.95 15.38 -14.34
N LEU A 40 4.23 14.58 -15.36
CA LEU A 40 5.25 13.52 -15.34
C LEU A 40 6.23 13.70 -16.49
N GLU A 41 7.48 13.30 -16.27
CA GLU A 41 8.41 13.00 -17.36
C GLU A 41 7.98 11.66 -18.00
N PRO A 42 7.52 11.66 -19.27
CA PRO A 42 6.97 10.47 -19.90
C PRO A 42 7.94 9.30 -20.06
N ALA A 43 9.26 9.53 -20.00
CA ALA A 43 10.23 8.44 -20.00
C ALA A 43 10.14 7.52 -18.75
N HIS A 44 9.57 8.02 -17.65
CA HIS A 44 9.53 7.34 -16.35
C HIS A 44 8.15 6.74 -16.01
N ALA A 45 7.21 6.74 -16.94
CA ALA A 45 5.87 6.19 -16.75
C ALA A 45 5.43 5.32 -17.95
N ILE A 46 4.76 4.20 -17.67
CA ILE A 46 4.19 3.32 -18.69
C ILE A 46 2.67 3.48 -18.77
N PRO A 47 1.99 3.02 -19.84
CA PRO A 47 0.54 3.22 -20.01
C PRO A 47 -0.32 2.73 -18.83
N SER A 48 0.06 1.64 -18.16
CA SER A 48 -0.66 1.16 -16.97
C SER A 48 -0.59 2.13 -15.78
N ASP A 49 0.46 2.94 -15.68
CA ASP A 49 0.62 3.95 -14.64
C ASP A 49 -0.32 5.13 -14.89
N ILE A 50 -0.47 5.49 -16.16
CA ILE A 50 -1.38 6.54 -16.64
C ILE A 50 -2.84 6.10 -16.41
N ASP A 51 -3.17 4.86 -16.76
CA ASP A 51 -4.47 4.26 -16.49
C ASP A 51 -4.76 4.20 -14.98
N PHE A 52 -3.75 3.88 -14.16
CA PHE A 52 -3.90 3.90 -12.72
C PHE A 52 -4.25 5.30 -12.21
N LEU A 53 -3.49 6.34 -12.55
CA LEU A 53 -3.77 7.72 -12.12
C LEU A 53 -5.19 8.16 -12.52
N ARG A 54 -5.60 7.87 -13.75
CA ARG A 54 -6.95 8.17 -14.25
C ARG A 54 -8.04 7.42 -13.50
N SER A 55 -7.83 6.14 -13.20
CA SER A 55 -8.78 5.32 -12.41
C SER A 55 -8.98 5.88 -10.99
N GLN A 56 -7.98 6.58 -10.45
CA GLN A 56 -8.06 7.26 -9.16
C GLN A 56 -8.62 8.68 -9.24
N GLY A 57 -9.00 9.17 -10.43
CA GLY A 57 -9.53 10.51 -10.66
C GLY A 57 -8.46 11.61 -10.76
N SER A 58 -7.19 11.25 -11.00
CA SER A 58 -6.13 12.20 -11.35
C SER A 58 -5.99 12.30 -12.87
N GLN A 59 -5.67 13.49 -13.38
CA GLN A 59 -5.40 13.74 -14.80
C GLN A 59 -3.89 13.82 -15.01
N PRO A 60 -3.27 12.80 -15.66
CA PRO A 60 -1.84 12.81 -15.94
C PRO A 60 -1.51 13.69 -17.14
N PHE A 61 -0.48 14.51 -17.01
CA PHE A 61 0.08 15.38 -18.06
C PHE A 61 1.52 14.93 -18.35
N ALA A 62 1.90 14.93 -19.62
CA ALA A 62 3.28 14.65 -20.02
C ALA A 62 4.06 15.96 -20.18
N TYR A 63 5.27 16.00 -19.64
CA TYR A 63 6.26 17.03 -19.96
C TYR A 63 6.63 16.99 -21.45
N LEU A 64 6.70 18.16 -22.07
CA LEU A 64 7.20 18.33 -23.43
C LEU A 64 7.94 19.67 -23.56
N SER A 65 9.26 19.63 -23.70
CA SER A 65 10.06 20.81 -24.05
C SER A 65 9.84 21.19 -25.52
N VAL A 66 9.33 22.40 -25.76
CA VAL A 66 8.96 22.88 -27.11
C VAL A 66 10.07 23.68 -27.77
N GLY A 67 10.72 24.57 -27.03
CA GLY A 67 11.78 25.45 -27.52
C GLY A 67 13.18 24.85 -27.41
N GLU A 68 13.37 23.79 -26.64
CA GLU A 68 14.68 23.17 -26.41
C GLU A 68 14.64 21.65 -26.55
N TYR A 69 15.81 21.05 -26.78
CA TYR A 69 16.03 19.62 -26.72
C TYR A 69 17.02 19.31 -25.59
N ASP A 70 16.59 18.48 -24.65
CA ASP A 70 17.42 17.95 -23.57
C ASP A 70 18.02 16.62 -24.03
N GLY A 71 19.33 16.62 -24.32
CA GLY A 71 20.06 15.47 -24.85
C GLY A 71 21.18 15.85 -25.83
N ASP A 72 21.91 14.83 -26.32
CA ASP A 72 22.88 15.03 -27.39
C ASP A 72 22.15 15.11 -28.74
N ILE A 73 22.29 16.24 -29.45
CA ILE A 73 21.69 16.43 -30.77
C ILE A 73 22.13 15.38 -31.81
N ASN A 74 23.25 14.70 -31.57
CA ASN A 74 23.70 13.61 -32.44
C ASN A 74 22.84 12.35 -32.31
N GLU A 75 22.06 12.22 -31.24
CA GLU A 75 21.10 11.15 -31.02
C GLU A 75 19.77 11.40 -31.73
N LEU A 76 19.49 12.66 -32.13
CA LEU A 76 18.33 12.99 -32.95
C LEU A 76 18.50 12.45 -34.36
N GLU A 77 17.38 12.06 -34.98
CA GLU A 77 17.35 11.76 -36.40
C GLU A 77 17.94 12.93 -37.21
N SER A 78 18.80 12.62 -38.18
CA SER A 78 19.59 13.62 -38.91
C SER A 78 18.78 14.77 -39.52
N GLY A 79 17.50 14.57 -39.83
CA GLY A 79 16.59 15.62 -40.31
C GLY A 79 16.13 16.59 -39.21
N VAL A 80 15.95 16.11 -37.98
CA VAL A 80 15.54 16.89 -36.82
C VAL A 80 16.72 17.68 -36.24
N ALA A 81 17.92 17.09 -36.22
CA ALA A 81 19.15 17.73 -35.76
C ALA A 81 19.47 19.03 -36.53
N ARG A 82 19.09 19.13 -37.81
CA ARG A 82 19.21 20.37 -38.63
C ARG A 82 18.34 21.53 -38.13
N GLY A 83 17.40 21.25 -37.23
CA GLY A 83 16.58 22.25 -36.56
C GLY A 83 17.23 22.88 -35.33
N ALA A 84 18.42 22.43 -34.91
CA ALA A 84 19.15 23.04 -33.80
C ALA A 84 19.66 24.44 -34.18
N SER A 85 19.57 25.38 -33.23
CA SER A 85 20.20 26.69 -33.36
C SER A 85 21.69 26.63 -32.98
N GLU A 86 22.43 27.72 -33.16
CA GLU A 86 23.81 27.84 -32.65
C GLU A 86 23.87 28.15 -31.14
N VAL A 87 22.72 28.37 -30.49
CA VAL A 87 22.63 28.77 -29.08
C VAL A 87 22.35 27.55 -28.21
N ARG A 88 23.22 27.31 -27.23
CA ARG A 88 23.02 26.33 -26.17
C ARG A 88 22.65 27.04 -24.87
N ASN A 89 21.70 26.48 -24.14
CA ASN A 89 21.35 26.96 -22.81
C ASN A 89 22.23 26.26 -21.77
N GLU A 90 23.38 26.88 -21.45
CA GLU A 90 24.37 26.32 -20.53
C GLU A 90 23.82 26.08 -19.11
N ALA A 91 22.78 26.81 -18.69
CA ALA A 91 22.19 26.66 -17.36
C ALA A 91 21.50 25.30 -17.17
N TRP A 92 20.96 24.74 -18.26
CA TRP A 92 20.17 23.51 -18.27
C TRP A 92 20.76 22.42 -19.17
N SER A 93 21.96 22.68 -19.74
CA SER A 93 22.66 21.77 -20.66
C SER A 93 21.86 21.35 -21.91
N SER A 94 20.84 22.12 -22.28
CA SER A 94 19.91 21.85 -23.38
C SER A 94 20.24 22.67 -24.63
N GLN A 95 19.83 22.17 -25.80
CA GLN A 95 20.00 22.82 -27.09
C GLN A 95 18.75 23.63 -27.47
N VAL A 96 18.90 24.92 -27.77
CA VAL A 96 17.77 25.73 -28.29
C VAL A 96 17.45 25.30 -29.72
N MET A 97 16.20 24.97 -29.98
CA MET A 97 15.68 24.48 -31.25
C MET A 97 14.91 25.57 -32.00
N LEU A 98 15.02 25.59 -33.33
CA LEU A 98 14.34 26.55 -34.19
C LEU A 98 12.91 26.05 -34.49
N LEU A 99 11.90 26.74 -33.97
CA LEU A 99 10.48 26.49 -34.24
C LEU A 99 10.08 26.79 -35.69
N THR A 100 10.89 27.57 -36.42
CA THR A 100 10.76 27.72 -37.87
C THR A 100 11.17 26.48 -38.66
N SER A 101 11.82 25.49 -38.03
CA SER A 101 12.17 24.21 -38.67
C SER A 101 10.94 23.30 -38.79
N PRO A 102 10.54 22.91 -40.02
CA PRO A 102 9.43 21.96 -40.20
C PRO A 102 9.73 20.59 -39.58
N ALA A 103 11.00 20.17 -39.56
CA ALA A 103 11.40 18.89 -38.99
C ALA A 103 11.21 18.87 -37.47
N TRP A 104 11.55 19.96 -36.77
CA TRP A 104 11.34 20.08 -35.32
C TRP A 104 9.85 20.13 -34.97
N ARG A 105 9.06 20.95 -35.69
CA ARG A 105 7.60 20.99 -35.51
C ARG A 105 6.94 19.63 -35.73
N HIS A 106 7.33 18.91 -36.79
CA HIS A 106 6.79 17.59 -37.07
C HIS A 106 7.16 16.57 -35.99
N HIS A 107 8.40 16.64 -35.49
CA HIS A 107 8.84 15.82 -34.36
C HIS A 107 7.97 16.05 -33.12
N LEU A 108 7.73 17.31 -32.74
CA LEU A 108 6.89 17.66 -31.60
C LEU A 108 5.42 17.22 -31.77
N LEU A 109 4.84 17.42 -32.95
CA LEU A 109 3.46 17.00 -33.25
C LEU A 109 3.30 15.47 -33.17
N ARG A 110 4.28 14.72 -33.70
CA ARG A 110 4.30 13.26 -33.58
C ARG A 110 4.43 12.83 -32.12
N ARG A 111 5.32 13.46 -31.36
CA ARG A 111 5.50 13.18 -29.93
C ARG A 111 4.22 13.43 -29.13
N ALA A 112 3.51 14.52 -29.41
CA ALA A 112 2.22 14.81 -28.79
C ALA A 112 1.16 13.74 -29.11
N GLU A 113 1.12 13.23 -30.35
CA GLU A 113 0.23 12.14 -30.75
C GLU A 113 0.56 10.83 -30.02
N GLU A 114 1.84 10.49 -29.88
CA GLU A 114 2.29 9.32 -29.12
C GLU A 114 1.86 9.41 -27.64
N LEU A 115 2.03 10.57 -27.02
CA LEU A 115 1.65 10.81 -25.63
C LEU A 115 0.11 10.75 -25.46
N ALA A 116 -0.66 11.29 -26.40
CA ALA A 116 -2.11 11.12 -26.40
C ALA A 116 -2.51 9.64 -26.46
N ASN A 117 -1.84 8.84 -27.32
CA ASN A 117 -2.09 7.41 -27.46
C ASN A 117 -1.68 6.59 -26.23
N GLN A 118 -0.74 7.09 -25.41
CA GLN A 118 -0.41 6.50 -24.10
C GLN A 118 -1.44 6.82 -23.01
N GLY A 119 -2.43 7.66 -23.29
CA GLY A 119 -3.55 7.95 -22.38
C GLY A 119 -3.40 9.22 -21.55
N TYR A 120 -2.37 10.04 -21.79
CA TYR A 120 -2.22 11.33 -21.12
C TYR A 120 -3.45 12.24 -21.36
N ALA A 121 -3.87 12.96 -20.33
CA ALA A 121 -4.98 13.91 -20.40
C ALA A 121 -4.56 15.27 -20.97
N GLY A 122 -3.27 15.56 -21.00
CA GLY A 122 -2.74 16.81 -21.48
C GLY A 122 -1.22 16.84 -21.55
N LEU A 123 -0.69 18.00 -21.95
CA LEU A 123 0.74 18.28 -22.07
C LEU A 123 1.11 19.50 -21.23
N PHE A 124 2.24 19.42 -20.52
CA PHE A 124 2.92 20.56 -19.95
C PHE A 124 4.01 21.02 -20.92
N LEU A 125 3.78 22.16 -21.55
CA LEU A 125 4.63 22.71 -22.61
C LEU A 125 5.62 23.68 -22.01
N ASP A 126 6.89 23.29 -22.04
CA ASP A 126 7.99 24.03 -21.43
C ASP A 126 8.87 24.73 -22.48
N THR A 127 9.75 25.63 -22.03
CA THR A 127 10.71 26.39 -22.84
C THR A 127 10.06 27.26 -23.92
N LEU A 128 8.84 27.75 -23.65
CA LEU A 128 8.08 28.59 -24.58
C LEU A 128 8.70 29.98 -24.78
N ASP A 129 9.64 30.39 -23.93
CA ASP A 129 10.37 31.65 -23.96
C ASP A 129 11.83 31.51 -24.42
N SER A 130 12.32 30.30 -24.70
CA SER A 130 13.73 30.06 -25.08
C SER A 130 14.15 30.75 -26.38
N PHE A 131 13.21 31.11 -27.25
CA PHE A 131 13.51 31.91 -28.44
C PHE A 131 14.07 33.30 -28.10
N GLN A 132 13.87 33.80 -26.87
CA GLN A 132 14.45 35.06 -26.39
C GLN A 132 15.99 34.99 -26.28
N LEU A 133 16.56 33.79 -26.15
CA LEU A 133 18.02 33.57 -26.13
C LEU A 133 18.66 33.76 -27.51
N LEU A 134 17.87 33.72 -28.59
CA LEU A 134 18.35 33.90 -29.95
C LEU A 134 18.67 35.38 -30.24
N PRO A 135 19.47 35.67 -31.29
CA PRO A 135 19.70 37.04 -31.74
C PRO A 135 18.39 37.79 -32.04
N GLU A 136 18.34 39.08 -31.70
CA GLU A 136 17.10 39.90 -31.77
C GLU A 136 16.39 39.81 -33.13
N GLY A 137 17.14 39.83 -34.24
CA GLY A 137 16.58 39.74 -35.60
C GLY A 137 15.88 38.41 -35.94
N ALA A 138 16.10 37.34 -35.17
CA ALA A 138 15.46 36.04 -35.36
C ALA A 138 14.21 35.85 -34.49
N ARG A 139 14.05 36.63 -33.42
CA ARG A 139 13.05 36.37 -32.36
C ARG A 139 11.60 36.42 -32.86
N GLU A 140 11.24 37.42 -33.66
CA GLU A 140 9.84 37.56 -34.13
C GLU A 140 9.40 36.40 -35.03
N ALA A 141 10.30 35.90 -35.90
CA ALA A 141 10.00 34.73 -36.73
C ALA A 141 9.78 33.47 -35.89
N GLN A 142 10.57 33.30 -34.81
CA GLN A 142 10.40 32.18 -33.89
C GLN A 142 9.12 32.31 -33.05
N ARG A 143 8.78 33.53 -32.59
CA ARG A 143 7.54 33.81 -31.85
C ARG A 143 6.30 33.50 -32.69
N GLN A 144 6.28 33.92 -33.96
CA GLN A 144 5.20 33.58 -34.89
C GLN A 144 5.14 32.07 -35.15
N ALA A 145 6.28 31.42 -35.34
CA ALA A 145 6.33 29.97 -35.50
C ALA A 145 5.82 29.24 -34.25
N LEU A 146 6.14 29.72 -33.04
CA LEU A 146 5.62 29.19 -31.79
C LEU A 146 4.09 29.30 -31.73
N ARG A 147 3.55 30.49 -31.99
CA ARG A 147 2.10 30.71 -32.05
C ARG A 147 1.43 29.73 -33.01
N ASP A 148 1.95 29.63 -34.23
CA ASP A 148 1.37 28.77 -35.27
C ASP A 148 1.51 27.28 -34.91
N PHE A 149 2.58 26.90 -34.21
CA PHE A 149 2.77 25.54 -33.71
C PHE A 149 1.73 25.20 -32.63
N LEU A 150 1.54 26.07 -31.65
CA LEU A 150 0.60 25.85 -30.55
C LEU A 150 -0.85 25.80 -31.03
N ALA A 151 -1.22 26.66 -31.98
CA ALA A 151 -2.52 26.62 -32.64
C ALA A 151 -2.73 25.30 -33.41
N GLU A 152 -1.71 24.86 -34.17
CA GLU A 152 -1.75 23.59 -34.90
C GLU A 152 -1.84 22.38 -33.96
N LEU A 153 -1.08 22.38 -32.87
CA LEU A 153 -1.09 21.33 -31.85
C LEU A 153 -2.47 21.20 -31.23
N SER A 154 -3.08 22.32 -30.81
CA SER A 154 -4.43 22.33 -30.23
C SER A 154 -5.48 21.83 -31.23
N GLN A 155 -5.36 22.21 -32.52
CA GLN A 155 -6.27 21.76 -33.56
C GLN A 155 -6.15 20.26 -33.84
N ARG A 156 -4.92 19.71 -33.87
CA ARG A 156 -4.66 18.29 -34.15
C ARG A 156 -4.97 17.40 -32.95
N GLN A 157 -4.80 17.91 -31.72
CA GLN A 157 -5.00 17.18 -30.46
C GLN A 157 -6.03 17.88 -29.56
N PRO A 158 -7.30 18.03 -29.99
CA PRO A 158 -8.30 18.83 -29.26
C PRO A 158 -8.71 18.25 -27.89
N ASN A 159 -8.34 17.00 -27.61
CA ASN A 159 -8.61 16.33 -26.34
C ASN A 159 -7.48 16.49 -25.32
N LEU A 160 -6.31 17.00 -25.73
CA LEU A 160 -5.21 17.29 -24.81
C LEU A 160 -5.40 18.67 -24.20
N LEU A 161 -5.45 18.72 -22.87
CA LEU A 161 -5.33 19.98 -22.14
C LEU A 161 -3.89 20.48 -22.25
N LEU A 162 -3.68 21.75 -22.64
CA LEU A 162 -2.34 22.31 -22.78
C LEU A 162 -2.05 23.26 -21.61
N ILE A 163 -1.06 22.92 -20.79
CA ILE A 163 -0.51 23.79 -19.75
C ILE A 163 0.71 24.47 -20.33
N PHE A 164 0.72 25.80 -20.36
CA PHE A 164 1.87 26.56 -20.85
C PHE A 164 2.74 26.95 -19.67
N ASN A 165 4.03 26.62 -19.69
CA ASN A 165 4.98 27.28 -18.80
C ASN A 165 5.30 28.65 -19.39
N ARG A 166 4.80 29.73 -18.76
CA ARG A 166 4.85 31.11 -19.29
C ARG A 166 4.20 31.23 -20.68
N GLY A 167 4.98 31.55 -21.71
CA GLY A 167 4.50 31.77 -23.09
C GLY A 167 3.76 33.10 -23.30
N PHE A 168 4.05 34.13 -22.51
CA PHE A 168 3.32 35.40 -22.50
C PHE A 168 3.33 36.15 -23.85
N GLU A 169 4.35 35.94 -24.67
CA GLU A 169 4.53 36.59 -25.97
C GLU A 169 3.60 36.05 -27.08
N VAL A 170 2.98 34.89 -26.86
CA VAL A 170 2.07 34.25 -27.82
C VAL A 170 0.65 34.06 -27.27
N LEU A 171 0.48 34.02 -25.94
CA LEU A 171 -0.81 33.84 -25.27
C LEU A 171 -1.91 34.81 -25.76
N PRO A 172 -1.67 36.12 -25.95
CA PRO A 172 -2.70 37.05 -26.43
C PRO A 172 -3.27 36.71 -27.82
N GLU A 173 -2.53 35.96 -28.64
CA GLU A 173 -2.93 35.52 -29.98
C GLU A 173 -3.54 34.10 -29.98
N LEU A 174 -3.63 33.44 -28.82
CA LEU A 174 -4.08 32.05 -28.67
C LEU A 174 -5.24 31.92 -27.66
N PRO A 175 -6.35 32.67 -27.81
CA PRO A 175 -7.45 32.62 -26.86
C PRO A 175 -8.08 31.21 -26.81
N GLY A 176 -8.21 30.67 -25.60
CA GLY A 176 -8.82 29.36 -25.36
C GLY A 176 -7.94 28.15 -25.68
N VAL A 177 -6.69 28.34 -26.10
CA VAL A 177 -5.74 27.24 -26.37
C VAL A 177 -5.12 26.70 -25.08
N ALA A 178 -4.69 27.59 -24.18
CA ALA A 178 -4.11 27.19 -22.90
C ALA A 178 -5.21 26.83 -21.90
N ALA A 179 -5.16 25.61 -21.36
CA ALA A 179 -6.02 25.16 -20.27
C ALA A 179 -5.58 25.72 -18.91
N ALA A 180 -4.28 26.02 -18.76
CA ALA A 180 -3.70 26.72 -17.63
C ALA A 180 -2.34 27.33 -18.02
N VAL A 181 -1.84 28.27 -17.21
CA VAL A 181 -0.51 28.85 -17.36
C VAL A 181 0.27 28.67 -16.06
N ALA A 182 1.45 28.06 -16.14
CA ALA A 182 2.37 27.90 -15.03
C ALA A 182 3.45 28.98 -15.01
N VAL A 183 3.94 29.30 -13.81
CA VAL A 183 4.99 30.29 -13.59
C VAL A 183 5.98 29.78 -12.54
N GLU A 184 7.26 29.83 -12.91
CA GLU A 184 8.42 29.64 -12.04
C GLU A 184 9.14 30.99 -11.89
N SER A 185 9.04 31.70 -10.76
CA SER A 185 8.28 31.41 -9.53
C SER A 185 7.63 32.71 -9.00
N ILE A 186 6.75 32.63 -8.00
CA ILE A 186 6.01 33.80 -7.48
C ILE A 186 6.69 34.43 -6.25
N HIS A 187 7.00 33.65 -5.19
CA HIS A 187 7.62 34.18 -3.97
C HIS A 187 8.98 33.56 -3.66
N SER A 188 9.12 32.25 -3.87
CA SER A 188 10.35 31.50 -3.62
C SER A 188 10.78 30.80 -4.91
N GLY A 189 11.92 31.20 -5.45
CA GLY A 189 12.46 30.68 -6.70
C GLY A 189 13.78 29.92 -6.53
N TRP A 190 14.22 29.33 -7.62
CA TRP A 190 15.52 28.68 -7.74
C TRP A 190 16.40 29.44 -8.73
N ASP A 191 17.62 29.72 -8.34
CA ASP A 191 18.64 30.31 -9.21
C ASP A 191 19.52 29.19 -9.77
N ALA A 192 19.30 28.82 -11.04
CA ALA A 192 19.99 27.70 -11.68
C ALA A 192 21.51 27.92 -11.80
N HIS A 193 21.96 29.17 -11.95
CA HIS A 193 23.38 29.50 -12.09
C HIS A 193 24.15 29.35 -10.77
N THR A 194 23.57 29.83 -9.68
CA THR A 194 24.20 29.77 -8.35
C THR A 194 23.80 28.53 -7.55
N GLN A 195 22.85 27.75 -8.07
CA GLN A 195 22.22 26.61 -7.41
C GLN A 195 21.73 26.93 -6.00
N ARG A 196 20.97 28.02 -5.88
CA ARG A 196 20.46 28.52 -4.59
C ARG A 196 18.99 28.88 -4.64
N TYR A 197 18.31 28.57 -3.54
CA TYR A 197 16.97 29.10 -3.26
C TYR A 197 17.07 30.61 -3.02
N ARG A 198 16.17 31.38 -3.64
CA ARG A 198 16.10 32.84 -3.48
C ARG A 198 14.67 33.31 -3.36
N ALA A 199 14.46 34.42 -2.65
CA ALA A 199 13.20 35.15 -2.76
C ALA A 199 13.10 35.74 -4.17
N VAL A 200 11.92 35.66 -4.78
CA VAL A 200 11.66 36.30 -6.07
C VAL A 200 11.68 37.83 -5.86
N PRO A 201 12.47 38.60 -6.64
CA PRO A 201 12.48 40.06 -6.55
C PRO A 201 11.09 40.69 -6.76
N GLN A 202 10.86 41.86 -6.17
CA GLN A 202 9.59 42.59 -6.37
C GLN A 202 9.44 43.02 -7.82
N GLU A 203 10.51 43.45 -8.48
CA GLU A 203 10.51 43.85 -9.88
C GLU A 203 10.05 42.71 -10.81
N ASP A 204 10.52 41.48 -10.56
CA ASP A 204 10.09 40.29 -11.31
C ASP A 204 8.59 40.00 -11.09
N ARG A 205 8.09 40.15 -9.85
CA ARG A 205 6.65 40.01 -9.57
C ARG A 205 5.83 41.09 -10.25
N ASP A 206 6.28 42.34 -10.22
CA ASP A 206 5.59 43.46 -10.85
C ASP A 206 5.51 43.26 -12.38
N TRP A 207 6.59 42.74 -12.99
CA TRP A 207 6.60 42.36 -14.40
C TRP A 207 5.64 41.20 -14.69
N LEU A 208 5.65 40.14 -13.87
CA LEU A 208 4.73 39.01 -14.02
C LEU A 208 3.26 39.45 -13.91
N SER A 209 2.93 40.35 -12.99
CA SER A 209 1.57 40.87 -12.81
C SER A 209 1.00 41.49 -14.09
N LEU A 210 1.82 42.16 -14.92
CA LEU A 210 1.37 42.72 -16.20
C LEU A 210 0.84 41.65 -17.16
N HIS A 211 1.36 40.43 -17.07
CA HIS A 211 0.96 39.29 -17.91
C HIS A 211 -0.11 38.42 -17.26
N LEU A 212 -0.08 38.26 -15.93
CA LEU A 212 -0.98 37.37 -15.20
C LEU A 212 -2.36 37.95 -14.97
N GLU A 213 -2.49 39.27 -14.74
CA GLU A 213 -3.81 39.90 -14.51
C GLU A 213 -4.76 39.77 -15.72
N PRO A 214 -4.32 39.96 -16.99
CA PRO A 214 -5.17 39.69 -18.15
C PRO A 214 -5.66 38.25 -18.24
N LEU A 215 -4.82 37.27 -17.89
CA LEU A 215 -5.17 35.84 -17.90
C LEU A 215 -6.18 35.51 -16.80
N ARG A 216 -5.96 36.07 -15.61
CA ARG A 216 -6.88 35.96 -14.47
C ARG A 216 -8.25 36.55 -14.80
N ALA A 217 -8.30 37.70 -15.48
CA ALA A 217 -9.55 38.32 -15.92
C ALA A 217 -10.32 37.47 -16.95
N GLN A 218 -9.60 36.65 -17.73
CA GLN A 218 -10.18 35.68 -18.67
C GLN A 218 -10.58 34.36 -18.01
N GLY A 219 -10.30 34.17 -16.72
CA GLY A 219 -10.58 32.94 -15.99
C GLY A 219 -9.59 31.80 -16.28
N VAL A 220 -8.42 32.10 -16.87
CA VAL A 220 -7.38 31.09 -17.11
C VAL A 220 -6.74 30.71 -15.76
N PRO A 221 -6.72 29.41 -15.40
CA PRO A 221 -6.04 28.94 -14.19
C PRO A 221 -4.55 29.27 -14.21
N LEU A 222 -4.02 29.79 -13.10
CA LEU A 222 -2.60 30.10 -12.93
C LEU A 222 -1.96 29.14 -11.94
N ILE A 223 -0.92 28.41 -12.38
CA ILE A 223 -0.15 27.48 -11.55
C ILE A 223 1.12 28.20 -11.08
N ALA A 224 1.39 28.17 -9.77
CA ALA A 224 2.61 28.71 -9.18
C ALA A 224 3.54 27.57 -8.76
N ILE A 225 4.70 27.47 -9.38
CA ILE A 225 5.73 26.49 -9.05
C ILE A 225 6.84 27.22 -8.30
N ASP A 226 6.86 27.04 -6.98
CA ASP A 226 7.78 27.71 -6.06
C ASP A 226 8.71 26.70 -5.41
N TYR A 227 9.95 27.12 -5.14
CA TYR A 227 11.03 26.23 -4.72
C TYR A 227 11.45 26.47 -3.27
N LEU A 228 11.36 25.43 -2.44
CA LEU A 228 11.89 25.38 -1.08
C LEU A 228 12.51 24.00 -0.79
N PRO A 229 13.61 23.94 -0.02
CA PRO A 229 14.22 22.66 0.36
C PRO A 229 13.28 21.86 1.27
N SER A 230 13.43 20.54 1.26
CA SER A 230 12.62 19.60 2.06
C SER A 230 12.63 19.90 3.56
N SER A 231 13.72 20.45 4.11
CA SER A 231 13.85 20.84 5.52
C SER A 231 12.95 22.01 5.93
N ARG A 232 12.42 22.78 4.97
CA ARG A 232 11.53 23.94 5.20
C ARG A 232 10.07 23.62 4.88
N ARG A 233 9.61 22.42 5.22
CA ARG A 233 8.26 21.94 4.89
C ARG A 233 7.13 22.74 5.55
N GLU A 234 7.33 23.25 6.76
CA GLU A 234 6.36 24.16 7.42
C GLU A 234 6.21 25.48 6.65
N GLU A 235 7.33 26.07 6.21
CA GLU A 235 7.32 27.27 5.35
C GLU A 235 6.66 26.98 4.01
N ALA A 236 6.88 25.79 3.43
CA ALA A 236 6.21 25.36 2.20
C ALA A 236 4.68 25.25 2.37
N ARG A 237 4.17 24.78 3.51
CA ARG A 237 2.72 24.81 3.79
C ARG A 237 2.18 26.23 3.87
N ALA A 238 2.89 27.12 4.57
CA ALA A 238 2.50 28.52 4.67
C ALA A 238 2.49 29.21 3.30
N LEU A 239 3.51 28.94 2.47
CA LEU A 239 3.62 29.46 1.12
C LEU A 239 2.53 28.93 0.19
N ALA A 240 2.27 27.62 0.18
CA ALA A 240 1.20 27.04 -0.62
C ALA A 240 -0.17 27.64 -0.25
N LYS A 241 -0.45 27.82 1.05
CA LYS A 241 -1.67 28.49 1.51
C LYS A 241 -1.76 29.94 1.03
N ARG A 242 -0.65 30.69 1.08
CA ARG A 242 -0.58 32.07 0.60
C ARG A 242 -0.86 32.16 -0.90
N LEU A 243 -0.18 31.34 -1.70
CA LEU A 243 -0.38 31.27 -3.15
C LEU A 243 -1.83 30.93 -3.52
N TRP A 244 -2.44 29.99 -2.81
CA TRP A 244 -3.85 29.66 -2.98
C TRP A 244 -4.78 30.85 -2.68
N GLN A 245 -4.51 31.60 -1.60
CA GLN A 245 -5.26 32.83 -1.26
C GLN A 245 -5.07 33.94 -2.30
N GLU A 246 -3.90 33.99 -2.94
CA GLU A 246 -3.59 34.89 -4.06
C GLU A 246 -4.20 34.39 -5.39
N GLY A 247 -4.95 33.29 -5.39
CA GLY A 247 -5.68 32.77 -6.55
C GLY A 247 -4.86 31.90 -7.50
N PHE A 248 -3.71 31.40 -7.06
CA PHE A 248 -2.92 30.41 -7.78
C PHE A 248 -3.29 28.98 -7.38
N VAL A 249 -2.98 28.02 -8.26
CA VAL A 249 -2.87 26.59 -7.93
C VAL A 249 -1.40 26.33 -7.57
N PRO A 250 -1.05 26.19 -6.28
CA PRO A 250 0.34 26.10 -5.87
C PRO A 250 0.91 24.70 -6.07
N PHE A 251 2.21 24.61 -6.33
CA PHE A 251 3.03 23.45 -6.01
C PHE A 251 4.39 23.92 -5.50
N VAL A 252 4.61 23.76 -4.20
CA VAL A 252 5.86 24.14 -3.55
C VAL A 252 6.75 22.90 -3.42
N THR A 253 7.88 22.89 -4.12
CA THR A 253 8.71 21.69 -4.33
C THR A 253 10.21 22.00 -4.38
N MET A 254 11.03 21.03 -4.80
CA MET A 254 12.48 21.17 -5.05
C MET A 254 12.77 21.28 -6.56
N PRO A 255 13.87 21.93 -6.97
CA PRO A 255 14.18 22.19 -8.38
C PRO A 255 14.32 20.92 -9.24
N ASP A 256 14.75 19.80 -8.64
CA ASP A 256 14.91 18.52 -9.35
C ASP A 256 13.56 17.81 -9.63
N LEU A 257 12.44 18.33 -9.09
CA LEU A 257 11.09 17.76 -9.25
C LEU A 257 11.01 16.26 -8.90
N ASN A 258 11.78 15.83 -7.91
CA ASN A 258 11.86 14.47 -7.38
C ASN A 258 11.32 14.37 -5.93
N TYR A 259 10.46 15.32 -5.56
CA TYR A 259 9.98 15.52 -4.20
C TYR A 259 8.48 15.71 -4.15
N LEU A 260 7.85 15.04 -3.19
CA LEU A 260 6.42 15.19 -2.95
C LEU A 260 6.14 16.49 -2.18
N GLY A 261 6.03 17.55 -2.98
CA GLY A 261 5.74 18.92 -2.55
C GLY A 261 4.35 19.12 -1.97
N ILE A 262 3.98 20.39 -1.77
CA ILE A 262 2.71 20.79 -1.17
C ILE A 262 1.91 21.61 -2.19
N SER A 263 0.64 21.23 -2.37
CA SER A 263 -0.34 21.95 -3.21
C SER A 263 -1.57 22.36 -2.37
N GLY A 264 -2.74 22.52 -2.99
CA GLY A 264 -4.04 22.59 -2.30
C GLY A 264 -4.38 21.30 -1.51
N VAL A 265 -3.58 20.25 -1.73
CA VAL A 265 -3.55 19.00 -0.99
C VAL A 265 -2.13 18.73 -0.47
N GLU A 266 -2.03 18.17 0.72
CA GLU A 266 -0.77 17.67 1.29
C GLU A 266 -0.89 16.16 1.55
N VAL A 267 -0.14 15.37 0.79
CA VAL A 267 -0.03 13.93 1.03
C VAL A 267 0.61 13.69 2.39
N GLN A 268 0.01 12.80 3.16
CA GLN A 268 0.49 12.40 4.47
C GLN A 268 1.31 11.11 4.31
N PRO A 269 2.61 11.10 4.69
CA PRO A 269 3.46 9.93 4.49
C PRO A 269 2.93 8.68 5.18
N ARG A 270 2.83 7.58 4.42
CA ARG A 270 2.44 6.25 4.93
C ARG A 270 3.53 5.19 4.78
N ARG A 271 4.62 5.52 4.10
CA ARG A 271 5.71 4.58 3.85
C ARG A 271 6.71 4.60 4.99
N ILE A 272 7.15 3.43 5.40
CA ILE A 272 8.26 3.23 6.33
C ILE A 272 9.33 2.46 5.56
N ALA A 273 10.54 3.01 5.51
CA ALA A 273 11.68 2.30 4.97
C ALA A 273 12.27 1.41 6.07
N LEU A 274 12.15 0.09 5.92
CA LEU A 274 12.78 -0.87 6.82
C LEU A 274 14.05 -1.40 6.18
N VAL A 275 15.18 -1.00 6.73
CA VAL A 275 16.51 -1.37 6.27
C VAL A 275 16.97 -2.64 6.96
N TYR A 276 17.35 -3.64 6.16
CA TYR A 276 17.85 -4.92 6.63
C TYR A 276 19.21 -5.25 6.02
N ASP A 277 19.96 -6.14 6.69
CA ASP A 277 21.28 -6.58 6.23
C ASP A 277 21.16 -7.89 5.43
N PRO A 278 21.52 -7.92 4.12
CA PRO A 278 21.53 -9.15 3.34
C PRO A 278 22.51 -10.22 3.86
N ARG A 279 23.53 -9.83 4.65
CA ARG A 279 24.47 -10.77 5.29
C ARG A 279 23.79 -11.61 6.38
N GLU A 280 22.67 -11.14 6.93
CA GLU A 280 21.85 -11.85 7.93
C GLU A 280 20.85 -12.83 7.28
N GLY A 281 20.85 -12.92 5.95
CA GLY A 281 20.00 -13.80 5.17
C GLY A 281 18.91 -13.06 4.40
N ALA A 282 18.00 -13.84 3.81
CA ALA A 282 16.93 -13.29 2.99
C ALA A 282 15.91 -12.50 3.83
N LEU A 283 15.16 -11.61 3.18
CA LEU A 283 14.08 -10.84 3.81
C LEU A 283 13.10 -11.73 4.60
N THR A 284 12.78 -12.91 4.07
CA THR A 284 11.82 -13.87 4.66
C THR A 284 12.28 -14.46 6.00
N SER A 285 13.56 -14.33 6.35
CA SER A 285 14.12 -14.72 7.64
C SER A 285 14.49 -13.53 8.53
N ASN A 286 14.46 -12.29 8.00
CA ASN A 286 14.82 -11.11 8.78
C ASN A 286 13.71 -10.74 9.77
N GLN A 287 14.06 -10.56 11.05
CA GLN A 287 13.10 -10.25 12.11
C GLN A 287 12.41 -8.89 11.94
N GLY A 288 13.03 -7.92 11.27
CA GLY A 288 12.36 -6.68 10.89
C GLY A 288 11.15 -6.94 9.98
N HIS A 289 11.23 -7.92 9.09
CA HIS A 289 10.07 -8.35 8.30
C HIS A 289 9.12 -9.24 9.11
N THR A 290 9.64 -10.31 9.71
CA THR A 290 8.79 -11.37 10.27
C THR A 290 8.12 -11.02 11.60
N VAL A 291 8.69 -10.08 12.37
CA VAL A 291 8.23 -9.72 13.72
C VAL A 291 7.68 -8.29 13.79
N LEU A 292 8.23 -7.34 13.01
CA LEU A 292 7.81 -5.93 13.04
C LEU A 292 6.80 -5.57 11.93
N GLY A 293 6.92 -6.18 10.75
CA GLY A 293 6.13 -5.82 9.57
C GLY A 293 4.61 -5.80 9.81
N GLY A 294 4.07 -6.84 10.45
CA GLY A 294 2.63 -6.94 10.74
C GLY A 294 2.12 -5.89 11.74
N LEU A 295 3.00 -5.36 12.59
CA LEU A 295 2.68 -4.30 13.55
C LEU A 295 2.62 -2.93 12.87
N LEU A 296 3.51 -2.69 11.90
CA LEU A 296 3.50 -1.48 11.07
C LEU A 296 2.26 -1.42 10.17
N GLU A 297 1.88 -2.56 9.57
CA GLU A 297 0.63 -2.70 8.83
C GLU A 297 -0.58 -2.33 9.71
N TYR A 298 -0.62 -2.82 10.97
CA TYR A 298 -1.66 -2.45 11.92
C TYR A 298 -1.65 -0.95 12.23
N LEU A 299 -0.49 -0.30 12.36
CA LEU A 299 -0.41 1.15 12.55
C LEU A 299 -0.86 1.95 11.31
N GLY A 300 -1.21 1.27 10.23
CA GLY A 300 -1.66 1.87 8.98
C GLY A 300 -0.50 2.29 8.09
N TYR A 301 0.70 1.73 8.24
CA TYR A 301 1.85 2.05 7.40
C TYR A 301 2.15 0.93 6.41
N ARG A 302 2.60 1.31 5.21
CA ARG A 302 3.21 0.42 4.23
C ARG A 302 4.70 0.31 4.56
N VAL A 303 5.26 -0.89 4.43
CA VAL A 303 6.69 -1.14 4.66
C VAL A 303 7.39 -1.38 3.33
N ASP A 304 8.36 -0.54 3.01
CA ASP A 304 9.30 -0.77 1.92
C ASP A 304 10.58 -1.36 2.52
N TYR A 305 10.91 -2.59 2.15
CA TYR A 305 12.09 -3.28 2.66
C TYR A 305 13.30 -2.99 1.78
N LEU A 306 14.31 -2.33 2.36
CA LEU A 306 15.49 -1.90 1.63
C LEU A 306 16.71 -2.68 2.12
N PRO A 307 17.44 -3.40 1.26
CA PRO A 307 18.69 -4.01 1.67
C PRO A 307 19.75 -2.91 1.86
N ALA A 308 20.58 -3.05 2.89
CA ALA A 308 21.56 -2.03 3.29
C ALA A 308 22.65 -1.74 2.23
N ASP A 309 22.80 -2.61 1.24
CA ASP A 309 23.73 -2.49 0.10
C ASP A 309 23.07 -1.93 -1.18
N GLN A 310 21.74 -1.71 -1.21
CA GLN A 310 21.02 -1.13 -2.35
C GLN A 310 20.02 -0.07 -1.87
N LEU A 311 20.57 1.03 -1.35
CA LEU A 311 19.78 2.13 -0.80
C LEU A 311 19.49 3.20 -1.86
N PRO A 312 18.24 3.67 -1.99
CA PRO A 312 17.87 4.69 -2.98
C PRO A 312 18.45 6.08 -2.64
N GLY A 313 18.79 6.83 -3.68
CA GLY A 313 19.36 8.17 -3.58
C GLY A 313 18.34 9.30 -3.40
N ASP A 314 17.08 9.06 -3.78
CA ASP A 314 16.02 10.08 -3.81
C ASP A 314 15.70 10.67 -2.43
N PRO A 315 15.09 11.87 -2.38
CA PRO A 315 14.61 12.48 -1.14
C PRO A 315 13.49 11.65 -0.50
N PHE A 316 13.56 11.46 0.82
CA PHE A 316 12.53 10.69 1.56
C PHE A 316 11.47 11.59 2.18
N ALA A 317 11.81 12.85 2.47
CA ALA A 317 10.88 13.81 3.01
C ALA A 317 9.61 13.92 2.14
N GLY A 318 8.45 13.99 2.78
CA GLY A 318 7.15 14.04 2.10
C GLY A 318 6.62 12.70 1.62
N LEU A 319 7.47 11.67 1.43
CA LEU A 319 7.05 10.34 0.99
C LEU A 319 7.13 9.28 2.11
N TYR A 320 8.20 9.32 2.90
CA TYR A 320 8.43 8.40 4.02
C TYR A 320 8.13 9.07 5.37
N ALA A 321 7.41 8.36 6.23
CA ALA A 321 7.14 8.79 7.60
C ALA A 321 8.33 8.53 8.53
N GLY A 322 9.23 7.63 8.16
CA GLY A 322 10.42 7.31 8.94
C GLY A 322 11.24 6.17 8.35
N VAL A 323 12.44 5.99 8.90
CA VAL A 323 13.36 4.90 8.60
C VAL A 323 13.53 4.02 9.84
N ILE A 324 13.51 2.71 9.65
CA ILE A 324 13.81 1.73 10.70
C ILE A 324 15.00 0.90 10.23
N THR A 325 16.04 0.76 11.06
CA THR A 325 17.10 -0.22 10.80
C THR A 325 16.93 -1.42 11.71
N TRP A 326 16.91 -2.63 11.15
CA TRP A 326 16.94 -3.88 11.91
C TRP A 326 18.12 -4.74 11.43
N MET A 327 19.29 -4.49 12.03
CA MET A 327 20.57 -5.10 11.62
C MET A 327 21.36 -5.45 12.87
N THR A 328 21.68 -6.73 13.02
CA THR A 328 22.35 -7.31 14.19
C THR A 328 23.84 -7.63 13.95
N SER A 329 24.29 -7.70 12.70
CA SER A 329 25.68 -7.93 12.30
C SER A 329 26.57 -6.69 12.41
N GLY A 330 26.00 -5.55 12.83
CA GLY A 330 26.68 -4.27 12.88
C GLY A 330 26.64 -3.52 11.54
N PRO A 331 27.58 -2.59 11.29
CA PRO A 331 27.61 -1.80 10.06
C PRO A 331 27.77 -2.67 8.80
N PRO A 332 27.12 -2.30 7.67
CA PRO A 332 27.30 -2.99 6.40
C PRO A 332 28.73 -2.83 5.87
N ASP A 333 29.08 -3.59 4.83
CA ASP A 333 30.42 -3.59 4.25
C ASP A 333 30.85 -2.19 3.78
N ASP A 334 29.95 -1.47 3.09
CA ASP A 334 30.13 -0.04 2.80
C ASP A 334 29.49 0.84 3.88
N ALA A 335 30.09 0.83 5.07
CA ALA A 335 29.64 1.63 6.20
C ALA A 335 29.69 3.14 5.90
N ALA A 336 30.56 3.61 5.00
CA ALA A 336 30.68 5.03 4.69
C ALA A 336 29.45 5.51 3.90
N ALA A 337 29.09 4.82 2.82
CA ALA A 337 27.90 5.13 2.04
C ALA A 337 26.62 5.00 2.89
N PHE A 338 26.54 3.95 3.71
CA PHE A 338 25.41 3.73 4.62
C PHE A 338 25.24 4.87 5.63
N ASN A 339 26.33 5.29 6.29
CA ASN A 339 26.27 6.39 7.26
C ASN A 339 25.94 7.73 6.56
N GLN A 340 26.46 7.98 5.35
CA GLN A 340 26.11 9.16 4.57
C GLN A 340 24.62 9.16 4.20
N TRP A 341 24.08 8.00 3.83
CA TRP A 341 22.67 7.84 3.52
C TRP A 341 21.79 8.14 4.75
N LEU A 342 22.12 7.59 5.93
CA LEU A 342 21.42 7.91 7.17
C LEU A 342 21.50 9.41 7.52
N ALA A 343 22.67 10.01 7.36
CA ALA A 343 22.86 11.45 7.60
C ALA A 343 21.94 12.29 6.71
N LYS A 344 21.82 11.94 5.42
CA LYS A 344 20.93 12.61 4.46
C LYS A 344 19.46 12.54 4.89
N ARG A 345 19.00 11.39 5.40
CA ARG A 345 17.63 11.23 5.94
C ARG A 345 17.38 12.15 7.14
N MET A 346 18.36 12.28 8.03
CA MET A 346 18.27 13.20 9.15
C MET A 346 18.30 14.68 8.72
N ASP A 347 19.05 15.02 7.67
CA ASP A 347 19.07 16.38 7.07
C ASP A 347 17.73 16.74 6.44
N GLU A 348 17.05 15.75 5.87
CA GLU A 348 15.67 15.82 5.37
C GLU A 348 14.61 15.84 6.49
N SER A 349 15.02 15.82 7.77
CA SER A 349 14.15 15.73 8.95
C SER A 349 13.30 14.45 9.02
N VAL A 350 13.69 13.39 8.30
CA VAL A 350 13.05 12.07 8.37
C VAL A 350 13.51 11.36 9.65
N PRO A 351 12.59 11.00 10.56
CA PRO A 351 12.92 10.31 11.82
C PRO A 351 13.57 8.93 11.59
N LEU A 352 14.51 8.56 12.45
CA LEU A 352 15.21 7.27 12.42
C LEU A 352 14.96 6.43 13.69
N ALA A 353 14.57 5.17 13.53
CA ALA A 353 14.52 4.20 14.62
C ALA A 353 15.58 3.09 14.40
N ILE A 354 16.53 2.97 15.31
CA ILE A 354 17.51 1.88 15.32
C ILE A 354 17.02 0.79 16.27
N MET A 355 16.75 -0.40 15.74
CA MET A 355 16.19 -1.52 16.51
C MET A 355 17.07 -2.77 16.44
N ALA A 356 17.07 -3.52 17.54
CA ALA A 356 17.78 -4.78 17.77
C ALA A 356 19.31 -4.66 17.85
N GLY A 357 19.98 -4.25 16.78
CA GLY A 357 21.43 -4.03 16.76
C GLY A 357 21.81 -2.60 16.44
N LEU A 358 23.10 -2.30 16.52
CA LEU A 358 23.66 -0.98 16.21
C LEU A 358 24.45 -1.01 14.89
N PRO A 359 23.86 -0.61 13.75
CA PRO A 359 24.52 -0.64 12.44
C PRO A 359 25.42 0.58 12.17
N VAL A 360 25.62 1.45 13.15
CA VAL A 360 26.33 2.73 12.98
C VAL A 360 27.67 2.69 13.70
N SER A 361 28.77 2.78 12.96
CA SER A 361 30.13 2.97 13.51
C SER A 361 30.49 4.45 13.73
N ASN A 362 29.80 5.37 13.05
CA ASN A 362 30.10 6.81 13.06
C ASN A 362 29.60 7.51 14.34
N ASP A 363 30.51 8.04 15.16
CA ASP A 363 30.17 8.80 16.37
C ASP A 363 29.40 10.10 16.09
N GLY A 364 29.61 10.73 14.94
CA GLY A 364 28.89 11.94 14.53
C GLY A 364 27.39 11.69 14.38
N LEU A 365 27.00 10.56 13.79
CA LEU A 365 25.59 10.15 13.70
C LEU A 365 24.97 9.89 15.08
N LEU A 366 25.67 9.16 15.94
CA LEU A 366 25.22 8.94 17.32
C LEU A 366 25.02 10.26 18.06
N LYS A 367 25.97 11.21 17.90
CA LYS A 367 25.85 12.54 18.50
C LYS A 367 24.62 13.29 18.02
N ARG A 368 24.29 13.20 16.72
CA ARG A 368 23.05 13.79 16.18
C ARG A 368 21.78 13.13 16.74
N MET A 369 21.86 11.88 17.19
CA MET A 369 20.78 11.19 17.93
C MET A 369 20.82 11.46 19.44
N GLY A 370 21.71 12.32 19.93
CA GLY A 370 21.86 12.63 21.36
C GLY A 370 22.59 11.56 22.16
N LEU A 371 23.32 10.66 21.49
CA LEU A 371 24.00 9.51 22.08
C LEU A 371 25.52 9.61 21.90
N ARG A 372 26.25 8.96 22.81
CA ARG A 372 27.70 8.76 22.71
C ARG A 372 28.10 7.40 23.24
N ARG A 373 29.23 6.88 22.76
CA ARG A 373 29.81 5.64 23.28
C ARG A 373 30.43 5.84 24.66
N VAL A 374 30.30 4.83 25.50
CA VAL A 374 31.03 4.70 26.77
C VAL A 374 32.28 3.86 26.49
N GLN A 375 33.46 4.33 26.92
CA GLN A 375 34.73 3.69 26.58
C GLN A 375 34.95 2.33 27.26
N SER A 376 34.28 2.08 28.38
CA SER A 376 34.39 0.82 29.13
C SER A 376 33.06 0.06 29.07
N PRO A 377 33.08 -1.27 28.83
CA PRO A 377 31.92 -2.12 29.08
C PRO A 377 31.51 -2.07 30.55
N ALA A 378 30.25 -2.41 30.83
CA ALA A 378 29.74 -2.49 32.20
C ALA A 378 30.57 -3.46 33.06
N LYS A 379 30.90 -3.04 34.28
CA LYS A 379 31.67 -3.83 35.25
C LYS A 379 30.89 -4.05 36.56
N GLY A 380 31.07 -5.23 37.15
CA GLY A 380 30.43 -5.58 38.42
C GLY A 380 28.91 -5.71 38.29
N ASP A 381 28.21 -5.48 39.39
CA ASP A 381 26.75 -5.50 39.43
C ASP A 381 26.18 -4.30 38.64
N VAL A 382 25.21 -4.59 37.79
CA VAL A 382 24.46 -3.58 37.02
C VAL A 382 23.03 -3.56 37.56
N ILE A 383 22.48 -2.37 37.76
CA ILE A 383 21.10 -2.19 38.20
C ILE A 383 20.32 -1.35 37.19
N VAL A 384 19.00 -1.53 37.14
CA VAL A 384 18.11 -0.59 36.45
C VAL A 384 18.04 0.67 37.32
N ALA A 385 18.54 1.78 36.79
CA ALA A 385 18.47 3.07 37.47
C ALA A 385 17.11 3.72 37.24
N ASP A 386 16.60 3.66 36.01
CA ASP A 386 15.28 4.17 35.64
C ASP A 386 14.76 3.50 34.36
N HIS A 387 13.44 3.42 34.20
CA HIS A 387 12.82 3.06 32.92
C HIS A 387 11.43 3.69 32.75
N ASP A 388 11.08 3.98 31.49
CA ASP A 388 9.76 4.44 31.09
C ASP A 388 8.78 3.26 31.03
N GLU A 389 7.94 3.12 32.06
CA GLU A 389 6.93 2.05 32.17
C GLU A 389 5.87 2.07 31.05
N THR A 390 5.73 3.18 30.31
CA THR A 390 4.83 3.25 29.14
C THR A 390 5.45 2.62 27.90
N LEU A 391 6.76 2.41 27.91
CA LEU A 391 7.51 1.79 26.81
C LEU A 391 8.04 0.42 27.16
N LEU A 392 8.46 0.16 28.40
CA LEU A 392 9.17 -1.05 28.78
C LEU A 392 8.55 -1.75 29.98
N GLY A 393 8.59 -3.08 29.97
CA GLY A 393 8.31 -3.91 31.14
C GLY A 393 6.83 -4.16 31.44
N ARG A 394 5.91 -3.51 30.71
CA ARG A 394 4.46 -3.67 30.88
C ARG A 394 3.73 -4.21 29.64
N PHE A 395 4.46 -4.57 28.59
CA PHE A 395 3.87 -5.10 27.36
C PHE A 395 3.70 -6.63 27.40
N GLU A 396 4.74 -7.41 27.05
CA GLU A 396 4.67 -8.87 27.14
C GLU A 396 5.66 -9.47 28.16
N ALA A 397 6.85 -8.89 28.29
CA ALA A 397 7.89 -9.33 29.22
C ALA A 397 8.36 -8.19 30.14
N PRO A 398 8.76 -8.48 31.39
CA PRO A 398 9.30 -7.48 32.30
C PRO A 398 10.72 -7.05 31.88
N VAL A 399 11.16 -5.89 32.36
CA VAL A 399 12.57 -5.50 32.26
C VAL A 399 13.38 -6.31 33.27
N VAL A 400 14.37 -7.06 32.78
CA VAL A 400 15.34 -7.81 33.60
C VAL A 400 16.74 -7.35 33.23
N VAL A 401 17.60 -7.13 34.23
CA VAL A 401 18.99 -6.73 33.99
C VAL A 401 19.71 -7.82 33.19
N ARG A 402 20.30 -7.44 32.05
CA ARG A 402 21.10 -8.30 31.18
C ARG A 402 22.31 -7.50 30.69
N THR A 403 23.50 -7.97 31.04
CA THR A 403 24.77 -7.31 30.68
C THR A 403 25.45 -7.96 29.49
N ARG A 404 25.10 -9.21 29.17
CA ARG A 404 25.57 -9.88 27.95
C ARG A 404 25.02 -9.14 26.74
N ASP A 405 25.90 -8.83 25.80
CA ASP A 405 25.61 -8.09 24.57
C ASP A 405 25.08 -6.65 24.78
N LEU A 406 25.23 -6.10 26.01
CA LEU A 406 24.89 -4.71 26.30
C LEU A 406 25.82 -3.77 25.53
N VAL A 407 25.24 -2.99 24.62
CA VAL A 407 25.97 -1.99 23.85
C VAL A 407 26.31 -0.78 24.75
N PRO A 408 27.58 -0.35 24.82
CA PRO A 408 28.01 0.70 25.73
C PRO A 408 27.68 2.10 25.18
N LEU A 409 26.41 2.50 25.25
CA LEU A 409 25.92 3.83 24.88
C LEU A 409 25.44 4.60 26.11
N THR A 410 25.53 5.92 26.06
CA THR A 410 24.93 6.83 27.04
C THR A 410 24.46 8.12 26.35
N LEU A 411 23.74 8.96 27.07
CA LEU A 411 23.28 10.25 26.54
C LEU A 411 24.43 11.27 26.47
N ILE A 412 24.30 12.23 25.55
CA ILE A 412 25.11 13.45 25.59
C ILE A 412 24.58 14.36 26.69
N ASP A 413 25.48 14.87 27.53
CA ASP A 413 25.14 15.81 28.59
C ASP A 413 24.56 17.09 27.99
N GLY A 414 23.35 17.47 28.43
CA GLY A 414 22.62 18.63 27.91
C GLY A 414 22.04 18.45 26.50
N GLY A 415 21.98 17.22 25.97
CA GLY A 415 21.31 16.90 24.70
C GLY A 415 19.79 16.74 24.84
N ASP A 416 19.10 16.72 23.70
CA ASP A 416 17.62 16.63 23.64
C ASP A 416 17.07 15.19 23.67
N ALA A 417 17.94 14.18 23.74
CA ALA A 417 17.53 12.79 23.83
C ALA A 417 17.27 12.39 25.29
N ALA A 418 16.20 11.64 25.53
CA ALA A 418 15.83 11.11 26.83
C ALA A 418 16.02 9.59 26.85
N ALA A 419 16.54 9.08 27.97
CA ALA A 419 16.63 7.64 28.22
C ALA A 419 15.22 7.10 28.50
N ALA A 420 14.83 6.06 27.77
CA ALA A 420 13.66 5.24 28.13
C ALA A 420 14.06 4.04 29.01
N LEU A 421 15.33 3.65 28.97
CA LEU A 421 15.93 2.70 29.91
C LEU A 421 17.34 3.16 30.25
N ALA A 422 17.63 3.32 31.53
CA ALA A 422 18.94 3.64 32.06
C ALA A 422 19.41 2.55 33.03
N LEU A 423 20.62 2.08 32.82
CA LEU A 423 21.31 1.13 33.69
C LEU A 423 22.52 1.83 34.31
N VAL A 424 22.89 1.45 35.53
CA VAL A 424 24.09 1.97 36.19
C VAL A 424 24.93 0.80 36.71
N ASP A 425 26.24 0.87 36.47
CA ASP A 425 27.21 -0.09 37.01
C ASP A 425 27.75 0.32 38.39
N THR A 426 28.52 -0.57 39.02
CA THR A 426 29.16 -0.32 40.34
C THR A 426 30.07 0.92 40.39
N ASP A 427 30.60 1.37 39.26
CA ASP A 427 31.45 2.57 39.17
C ASP A 427 30.62 3.84 38.90
N GLY A 428 29.28 3.74 38.91
CA GLY A 428 28.36 4.85 38.63
C GLY A 428 28.26 5.22 37.15
N ARG A 429 28.77 4.39 36.23
CA ARG A 429 28.65 4.65 34.79
C ARG A 429 27.25 4.28 34.31
N GLN A 430 26.64 5.20 33.55
CA GLN A 430 25.30 5.02 33.00
C GLN A 430 25.35 4.43 31.59
N TYR A 431 24.50 3.43 31.33
CA TYR A 431 24.28 2.79 30.04
C TYR A 431 22.82 2.95 29.61
N VAL A 432 22.59 3.38 28.38
CA VAL A 432 21.26 3.72 27.85
C VAL A 432 21.00 2.90 26.58
N PRO A 433 20.49 1.65 26.72
CA PRO A 433 20.17 0.79 25.59
C PRO A 433 18.87 1.19 24.86
N VAL A 434 18.03 2.03 25.49
CA VAL A 434 16.80 2.55 24.89
C VAL A 434 16.68 4.05 25.13
N ALA A 435 16.56 4.83 24.06
CA ALA A 435 16.42 6.28 24.11
C ALA A 435 15.53 6.81 22.98
N ILE A 436 14.95 7.98 23.21
CA ILE A 436 14.13 8.71 22.23
C ILE A 436 14.55 10.18 22.25
N GLY A 437 14.66 10.80 21.07
CA GLY A 437 14.98 12.22 20.90
C GLY A 437 14.42 12.77 19.59
N PRO A 438 14.73 14.03 19.24
CA PRO A 438 14.17 14.70 18.06
C PRO A 438 14.52 14.04 16.72
N ALA A 439 15.71 13.44 16.63
CA ALA A 439 16.19 12.70 15.47
C ALA A 439 15.53 11.32 15.31
N GLY A 440 14.97 10.79 16.39
CA GLY A 440 14.27 9.51 16.42
C GLY A 440 14.58 8.70 17.68
N GLY A 441 14.79 7.39 17.57
CA GLY A 441 14.99 6.54 18.74
C GLY A 441 15.90 5.34 18.52
N ILE A 442 16.35 4.75 19.63
CA ILE A 442 17.12 3.52 19.64
C ILE A 442 16.52 2.55 20.66
N ALA A 443 16.41 1.28 20.29
CA ALA A 443 16.00 0.19 21.17
C ALA A 443 16.80 -1.08 20.84
N LEU A 444 17.80 -1.38 21.66
CA LEU A 444 18.76 -2.45 21.39
C LEU A 444 18.48 -3.72 22.19
N ASN A 445 18.90 -4.85 21.63
CA ASN A 445 19.07 -6.08 22.38
C ASN A 445 20.09 -5.85 23.52
N PRO A 446 19.92 -6.50 24.69
CA PRO A 446 18.93 -7.52 25.01
C PRO A 446 17.61 -6.98 25.63
N TYR A 447 17.28 -5.70 25.42
CA TYR A 447 16.12 -5.03 26.05
C TYR A 447 14.94 -4.78 25.10
N LEU A 448 15.01 -5.31 23.88
CA LEU A 448 13.96 -5.23 22.88
C LEU A 448 12.99 -6.42 22.98
N ILE A 449 13.53 -7.63 22.77
CA ILE A 449 12.82 -8.91 22.82
C ILE A 449 13.54 -9.83 23.80
N GLU A 450 12.77 -10.46 24.68
CA GLU A 450 13.22 -11.57 25.50
C GLU A 450 13.21 -12.85 24.66
N GLU A 451 14.36 -13.50 24.53
CA GLU A 451 14.49 -14.81 23.90
C GLU A 451 14.51 -15.92 24.96
N GLY A 452 13.55 -16.86 24.83
CA GLY A 452 13.51 -18.14 25.52
C GLY A 452 13.84 -19.29 24.58
N ARG A 453 13.83 -20.53 25.10
CA ARG A 453 14.14 -21.74 24.31
C ARG A 453 13.17 -21.92 23.13
N ASP A 454 11.88 -21.72 23.38
CA ASP A 454 10.79 -21.98 22.44
C ASP A 454 9.80 -20.79 22.35
N SER A 455 10.20 -19.61 22.82
CA SER A 455 9.35 -18.42 22.81
C SER A 455 10.17 -17.14 22.71
N GLN A 456 9.59 -16.13 22.08
CA GLN A 456 10.08 -14.76 22.09
C GLN A 456 8.97 -13.87 22.66
N ARG A 457 9.34 -12.83 23.41
CA ARG A 457 8.36 -11.89 23.99
C ARG A 457 8.88 -10.47 23.93
N TRP A 458 8.02 -9.54 23.57
CA TRP A 458 8.36 -8.12 23.53
C TRP A 458 8.54 -7.55 24.95
N ILE A 459 9.75 -7.06 25.25
CA ILE A 459 10.01 -6.30 26.49
C ILE A 459 9.53 -4.86 26.31
N ILE A 460 9.78 -4.28 25.12
CA ILE A 460 9.29 -2.98 24.72
C ILE A 460 7.85 -3.07 24.18
N ASP A 461 7.01 -2.06 24.36
CA ASP A 461 5.80 -1.88 23.54
C ASP A 461 6.23 -1.34 22.17
N PRO A 462 6.21 -2.16 21.10
CA PRO A 462 6.69 -1.74 19.79
C PRO A 462 5.82 -0.65 19.18
N PHE A 463 4.52 -0.59 19.50
CA PHE A 463 3.62 0.44 18.98
C PHE A 463 3.97 1.80 19.59
N ALA A 464 4.07 1.86 20.92
CA ALA A 464 4.37 3.10 21.63
C ALA A 464 5.76 3.62 21.29
N PHE A 465 6.76 2.73 21.19
CA PHE A 465 8.12 3.10 20.80
C PHE A 465 8.15 3.67 19.39
N LEU A 466 7.61 2.96 18.39
CA LEU A 466 7.64 3.41 17.00
C LEU A 466 6.87 4.72 16.81
N GLN A 467 5.71 4.88 17.45
CA GLN A 467 4.93 6.12 17.36
C GLN A 467 5.71 7.32 17.92
N ARG A 468 6.44 7.15 19.02
CA ARG A 468 7.26 8.21 19.63
C ARG A 468 8.57 8.45 18.87
N ALA A 469 9.33 7.40 18.59
CA ALA A 469 10.61 7.46 17.89
C ALA A 469 10.45 8.01 16.47
N LEU A 470 9.43 7.58 15.73
CA LEU A 470 9.19 8.07 14.38
C LEU A 470 8.23 9.27 14.32
N ARG A 471 7.81 9.80 15.47
CA ARG A 471 6.89 10.95 15.56
C ARG A 471 5.63 10.76 14.69
N LEU A 472 5.10 9.54 14.68
CA LEU A 472 4.00 9.14 13.81
C LEU A 472 2.70 9.85 14.22
N PRO A 473 2.08 10.64 13.32
CA PRO A 473 0.86 11.36 13.66
C PRO A 473 -0.34 10.41 13.79
N ALA A 474 -1.35 10.85 14.53
CA ALA A 474 -2.65 10.20 14.52
C ALA A 474 -3.31 10.43 13.14
N LEU A 475 -3.57 9.35 12.41
CA LEU A 475 -4.20 9.36 11.09
C LEU A 475 -5.27 8.26 10.99
N PRO A 476 -6.25 8.40 10.08
CA PRO A 476 -7.14 7.31 9.68
C PRO A 476 -6.34 6.18 9.04
N ARG A 477 -6.45 4.97 9.58
CA ARG A 477 -5.65 3.80 9.18
C ARG A 477 -6.47 2.87 8.30
N PRO A 478 -6.07 2.55 7.06
CA PRO A 478 -6.75 1.53 6.28
C PRO A 478 -6.73 0.17 7.00
N ASP A 479 -7.85 -0.54 7.02
CA ASP A 479 -8.04 -1.75 7.83
C ASP A 479 -8.57 -2.92 6.99
N ALA A 480 -7.78 -3.99 6.91
CA ALA A 480 -8.12 -5.21 6.16
C ALA A 480 -8.68 -6.32 7.06
N THR A 481 -9.17 -6.02 8.27
CA THR A 481 -9.69 -7.03 9.22
C THR A 481 -11.21 -6.95 9.35
N THR A 482 -11.77 -5.79 9.00
CA THR A 482 -13.17 -5.42 9.17
C THR A 482 -13.72 -4.87 7.87
N GLU A 483 -14.95 -5.25 7.51
CA GLU A 483 -15.70 -4.63 6.42
C GLU A 483 -17.15 -4.43 6.88
N ASN A 484 -17.72 -3.26 6.62
CA ASN A 484 -19.08 -2.90 7.05
C ASN A 484 -19.32 -3.25 8.52
N GLY A 485 -18.36 -2.92 9.39
CA GLY A 485 -18.45 -3.09 10.83
C GLY A 485 -18.38 -4.54 11.33
N ARG A 486 -18.26 -5.54 10.46
CA ARG A 486 -18.12 -6.95 10.86
C ARG A 486 -16.70 -7.43 10.58
N ARG A 487 -16.24 -8.40 11.37
CA ARG A 487 -14.94 -9.06 11.13
C ARG A 487 -15.02 -9.81 9.80
N ILE A 488 -13.97 -9.73 9.00
CA ILE A 488 -13.88 -10.46 7.73
C ILE A 488 -13.57 -11.93 8.04
N ALA A 489 -14.21 -12.86 7.32
CA ALA A 489 -13.90 -14.28 7.35
C ALA A 489 -13.55 -14.80 5.95
N THR A 490 -12.50 -15.61 5.87
CA THR A 490 -12.11 -16.33 4.65
C THR A 490 -11.86 -17.80 5.00
N VAL A 491 -12.27 -18.70 4.10
CA VAL A 491 -11.88 -20.11 4.18
C VAL A 491 -11.07 -20.45 2.93
N HIS A 492 -9.88 -21.01 3.09
CA HIS A 492 -9.16 -21.59 1.96
C HIS A 492 -8.58 -22.96 2.29
N ILE A 493 -8.62 -23.84 1.28
CA ILE A 493 -8.26 -25.25 1.41
C ILE A 493 -7.16 -25.59 0.40
N ASP A 494 -6.01 -26.00 0.92
CA ASP A 494 -4.88 -26.48 0.12
C ASP A 494 -5.10 -27.94 -0.29
N GLY A 495 -4.57 -28.30 -1.46
CA GLY A 495 -4.84 -29.58 -2.12
C GLY A 495 -4.31 -30.83 -1.41
N ASP A 496 -3.50 -30.69 -0.36
CA ASP A 496 -2.80 -31.78 0.30
C ASP A 496 -3.72 -32.84 0.89
N GLY A 497 -3.40 -34.09 0.59
CA GLY A 497 -4.09 -35.23 1.17
C GLY A 497 -5.48 -35.47 0.59
N PHE A 498 -5.80 -34.93 -0.59
CA PHE A 498 -7.10 -35.08 -1.25
C PHE A 498 -7.50 -36.56 -1.41
N LEU A 499 -6.53 -37.41 -1.77
CA LEU A 499 -6.68 -38.85 -1.96
C LEU A 499 -6.64 -39.67 -0.66
N SER A 500 -6.39 -39.04 0.50
CA SER A 500 -6.34 -39.74 1.79
C SER A 500 -7.69 -40.37 2.12
N ARG A 501 -7.69 -41.46 2.89
CA ARG A 501 -8.92 -42.14 3.31
C ARG A 501 -9.36 -41.65 4.69
N ALA A 502 -10.63 -41.27 4.82
CA ALA A 502 -11.19 -40.83 6.09
C ALA A 502 -11.52 -42.03 7.01
N GLU A 503 -11.27 -41.85 8.31
CA GLU A 503 -11.60 -42.81 9.38
C GLU A 503 -13.07 -42.67 9.80
N VAL A 504 -13.97 -42.67 8.82
CA VAL A 504 -15.43 -42.63 8.99
C VAL A 504 -16.05 -43.84 8.31
N THR A 505 -17.34 -44.09 8.55
CA THR A 505 -18.06 -45.21 7.92
C THR A 505 -17.96 -45.15 6.39
N GLY A 506 -17.55 -46.26 5.77
CA GLY A 506 -17.36 -46.36 4.32
C GLY A 506 -15.99 -45.88 3.80
N SER A 507 -15.16 -45.27 4.66
CA SER A 507 -13.82 -44.77 4.34
C SER A 507 -13.73 -44.00 3.00
N PRO A 508 -14.52 -42.93 2.84
CA PRO A 508 -14.47 -42.08 1.66
C PRO A 508 -13.10 -41.41 1.53
N TYR A 509 -12.79 -40.90 0.34
CA TYR A 509 -11.66 -39.99 0.16
C TYR A 509 -11.88 -38.71 0.96
N ALA A 510 -10.79 -38.10 1.43
CA ALA A 510 -10.82 -36.86 2.20
C ALA A 510 -11.48 -35.72 1.41
N GLY A 511 -11.27 -35.65 0.09
CA GLY A 511 -12.00 -34.71 -0.77
C GLY A 511 -13.52 -34.84 -0.67
N ARG A 512 -14.05 -36.06 -0.59
CA ARG A 512 -15.49 -36.33 -0.43
C ARG A 512 -15.96 -35.96 0.98
N GLU A 513 -15.23 -36.37 2.01
CA GLU A 513 -15.57 -36.07 3.40
C GLU A 513 -15.57 -34.57 3.68
N VAL A 514 -14.55 -33.82 3.22
CA VAL A 514 -14.49 -32.37 3.36
C VAL A 514 -15.65 -31.69 2.63
N LEU A 515 -16.02 -32.15 1.43
CA LEU A 515 -17.17 -31.62 0.71
C LEU A 515 -18.46 -31.76 1.53
N ASP A 516 -18.73 -32.96 2.02
CA ASP A 516 -20.02 -33.28 2.62
C ASP A 516 -20.12 -32.85 4.10
N ALA A 517 -19.04 -32.94 4.86
CA ALA A 517 -19.01 -32.61 6.29
C ALA A 517 -18.64 -31.16 6.59
N LEU A 518 -17.88 -30.47 5.72
CA LEU A 518 -17.36 -29.13 5.98
C LEU A 518 -17.84 -28.09 4.97
N ILE A 519 -17.65 -28.32 3.66
CA ILE A 519 -18.00 -27.33 2.65
C ILE A 519 -19.51 -27.15 2.60
N LYS A 520 -20.30 -28.19 2.26
CA LYS A 520 -21.76 -28.08 2.06
C LYS A 520 -22.51 -27.55 3.29
N PRO A 521 -22.26 -28.01 4.53
CA PRO A 521 -23.05 -27.62 5.69
C PRO A 521 -22.86 -26.18 6.15
N HIS A 522 -21.68 -25.58 5.89
CA HIS A 522 -21.32 -24.28 6.44
C HIS A 522 -21.48 -23.12 5.44
N PRO A 523 -21.98 -21.94 5.86
CA PRO A 523 -22.36 -20.84 4.97
C PRO A 523 -21.18 -19.92 4.59
N PHE A 524 -19.99 -20.47 4.37
CA PHE A 524 -18.80 -19.67 4.05
C PHE A 524 -18.40 -19.78 2.57
N LEU A 525 -18.03 -18.63 2.01
CA LEU A 525 -17.28 -18.59 0.77
C LEU A 525 -15.91 -19.23 0.99
N THR A 526 -15.59 -20.21 0.15
CA THR A 526 -14.44 -21.08 0.32
C THR A 526 -13.62 -21.10 -0.97
N SER A 527 -12.32 -20.84 -0.89
CA SER A 527 -11.43 -20.97 -2.05
C SER A 527 -10.67 -22.31 -1.94
N VAL A 528 -10.78 -23.16 -2.95
CA VAL A 528 -10.28 -24.55 -2.89
C VAL A 528 -9.31 -24.81 -4.01
N SER A 529 -8.20 -25.48 -3.69
CA SER A 529 -7.21 -25.94 -4.65
C SER A 529 -7.08 -27.46 -4.69
N VAL A 530 -6.43 -27.98 -5.73
CA VAL A 530 -6.00 -29.39 -5.82
C VAL A 530 -4.58 -29.45 -6.36
N ILE A 531 -3.84 -30.48 -5.95
CA ILE A 531 -2.55 -30.82 -6.54
C ILE A 531 -2.82 -31.69 -7.76
N GLU A 532 -2.51 -31.22 -8.97
CA GLU A 532 -2.75 -32.02 -10.19
C GLU A 532 -2.05 -33.38 -10.12
N GLY A 533 -0.83 -33.44 -9.57
CA GLY A 533 -0.07 -34.68 -9.39
C GLY A 533 -0.75 -35.73 -8.50
N GLU A 534 -1.67 -35.32 -7.62
CA GLU A 534 -2.47 -36.25 -6.81
C GLU A 534 -3.72 -36.72 -7.54
N VAL A 535 -4.42 -35.81 -8.22
CA VAL A 535 -5.76 -36.06 -8.76
C VAL A 535 -5.79 -36.47 -10.22
N GLY A 536 -4.75 -36.11 -10.98
CA GLY A 536 -4.75 -36.16 -12.43
C GLY A 536 -4.12 -37.41 -13.04
N PRO A 537 -4.45 -37.72 -14.31
CA PRO A 537 -3.97 -38.92 -15.00
C PRO A 537 -2.48 -38.83 -15.40
N LYS A 538 -1.85 -37.66 -15.29
CA LYS A 538 -0.41 -37.44 -15.48
C LYS A 538 0.36 -37.36 -14.16
N GLY A 539 -0.33 -37.57 -13.04
CA GLY A 539 0.22 -37.49 -11.70
C GLY A 539 0.86 -38.79 -11.21
N ARG A 540 1.11 -38.84 -9.90
CA ARG A 540 1.70 -39.99 -9.20
C ARG A 540 0.79 -41.23 -9.19
N TYR A 541 -0.53 -41.02 -9.16
CA TYR A 541 -1.52 -42.10 -9.04
C TYR A 541 -2.56 -42.09 -10.19
N PRO A 542 -2.13 -42.32 -11.45
CA PRO A 542 -3.00 -42.13 -12.62
C PRO A 542 -4.25 -43.04 -12.64
N HIS A 543 -4.18 -44.19 -11.97
CA HIS A 543 -5.31 -45.12 -11.85
C HIS A 543 -6.44 -44.60 -10.96
N LEU A 544 -6.15 -43.69 -10.00
CA LEU A 544 -7.15 -43.09 -9.11
C LEU A 544 -7.87 -41.89 -9.75
N ALA A 545 -7.35 -41.33 -10.84
CA ALA A 545 -7.91 -40.13 -11.45
C ALA A 545 -9.39 -40.28 -11.84
N ARG A 546 -9.83 -41.48 -12.24
CA ARG A 546 -11.23 -41.78 -12.57
C ARG A 546 -12.17 -41.64 -11.37
N GLU A 547 -11.67 -41.79 -10.16
CA GLU A 547 -12.43 -41.62 -8.90
C GLU A 547 -12.28 -40.21 -8.33
N LEU A 548 -11.08 -39.60 -8.44
CA LEU A 548 -10.76 -38.31 -7.83
C LEU A 548 -11.23 -37.10 -8.65
N GLU A 549 -11.08 -37.11 -9.98
CA GLU A 549 -11.53 -35.98 -10.82
C GLU A 549 -13.03 -35.69 -10.67
N PRO A 550 -13.95 -36.68 -10.59
CA PRO A 550 -15.37 -36.42 -10.32
C PRO A 550 -15.62 -35.71 -8.98
N ILE A 551 -14.87 -36.07 -7.92
CA ILE A 551 -15.00 -35.42 -6.61
C ILE A 551 -14.55 -33.95 -6.71
N ALA A 552 -13.40 -33.70 -7.35
CA ALA A 552 -12.90 -32.34 -7.57
C ALA A 552 -13.88 -31.50 -8.40
N ARG A 553 -14.47 -32.08 -9.46
CA ARG A 553 -15.52 -31.44 -10.27
C ARG A 553 -16.75 -31.07 -9.43
N GLU A 554 -17.18 -31.95 -8.53
CA GLU A 554 -18.32 -31.66 -7.65
C GLU A 554 -18.00 -30.52 -6.66
N ILE A 555 -16.82 -30.53 -6.05
CA ILE A 555 -16.36 -29.44 -5.17
C ILE A 555 -16.33 -28.12 -5.95
N PHE A 556 -15.73 -28.09 -7.14
CA PHE A 556 -15.63 -26.87 -7.95
C PHE A 556 -16.97 -26.43 -8.56
N ALA A 557 -17.97 -27.32 -8.64
CA ALA A 557 -19.31 -26.95 -9.06
C ALA A 557 -20.11 -26.21 -7.95
N GLU A 558 -19.75 -26.36 -6.68
CA GLU A 558 -20.44 -25.69 -5.57
C GLU A 558 -20.44 -24.16 -5.74
N PRO A 559 -21.60 -23.48 -5.65
CA PRO A 559 -21.67 -22.03 -5.91
C PRO A 559 -20.77 -21.18 -5.00
N LYS A 560 -20.58 -21.60 -3.75
CA LYS A 560 -19.73 -20.92 -2.75
C LYS A 560 -18.25 -21.23 -2.88
N VAL A 561 -17.85 -22.12 -3.80
CA VAL A 561 -16.45 -22.49 -4.01
C VAL A 561 -15.82 -21.66 -5.12
N GLU A 562 -14.68 -21.04 -4.82
CA GLU A 562 -13.78 -20.42 -5.80
C GLU A 562 -12.59 -21.35 -6.07
N VAL A 563 -12.14 -21.42 -7.33
CA VAL A 563 -11.14 -22.40 -7.77
C VAL A 563 -9.73 -21.80 -7.73
N ALA A 564 -8.81 -22.56 -7.16
CA ALA A 564 -7.37 -22.30 -7.15
C ALA A 564 -6.57 -23.53 -7.62
N THR A 565 -5.30 -23.34 -7.94
CA THR A 565 -4.34 -24.43 -8.17
C THR A 565 -3.39 -24.57 -6.97
N HIS A 566 -3.02 -25.80 -6.62
CA HIS A 566 -1.94 -26.08 -5.67
C HIS A 566 -0.75 -26.71 -6.37
N SER A 567 -0.41 -26.16 -7.55
CA SER A 567 0.66 -26.60 -8.45
C SER A 567 0.44 -28.01 -9.06
N PHE A 568 1.44 -28.49 -9.79
CA PHE A 568 1.43 -29.82 -10.41
C PHE A 568 2.06 -30.85 -9.48
N SER A 569 3.32 -30.65 -9.11
CA SER A 569 4.12 -31.62 -8.37
C SER A 569 4.21 -31.34 -6.87
N HIS A 570 3.54 -30.29 -6.39
CA HIS A 570 3.70 -29.80 -5.01
C HIS A 570 5.18 -29.57 -4.67
N PRO A 571 5.83 -28.54 -5.24
CA PRO A 571 7.15 -28.15 -4.79
C PRO A 571 7.18 -27.95 -3.27
N PHE A 572 8.04 -28.70 -2.58
CA PHE A 572 8.26 -28.53 -1.15
C PHE A 572 9.12 -27.28 -0.88
N PHE A 573 9.93 -26.88 -1.87
CA PHE A 573 10.74 -25.67 -1.83
C PHE A 573 10.70 -24.97 -3.18
N TRP A 574 10.22 -23.73 -3.20
CA TRP A 574 10.14 -22.94 -4.43
C TRP A 574 11.47 -22.28 -4.83
N GLN A 575 12.45 -22.28 -3.93
CA GLN A 575 13.82 -21.81 -4.19
C GLN A 575 14.83 -22.93 -3.94
N PRO A 576 14.84 -23.99 -4.79
CA PRO A 576 15.60 -25.20 -4.56
C PRO A 576 17.10 -24.96 -4.39
N ASP A 577 17.67 -24.02 -5.15
CA ASP A 577 19.10 -23.71 -5.10
C ASP A 577 19.50 -22.94 -3.82
N GLN A 578 18.57 -22.19 -3.22
CA GLN A 578 18.82 -21.48 -1.96
C GLN A 578 18.77 -22.44 -0.78
N VAL A 579 17.77 -23.31 -0.73
CA VAL A 579 17.63 -24.25 0.39
C VAL A 579 18.76 -25.29 0.42
N ARG A 580 19.27 -25.70 -0.75
CA ARG A 580 20.43 -26.61 -0.86
C ARG A 580 21.73 -26.02 -0.28
N LYS A 581 21.83 -24.70 -0.18
CA LYS A 581 23.00 -24.02 0.41
C LYS A 581 22.91 -23.94 1.94
N ARG A 582 21.75 -24.24 2.54
CA ARG A 582 21.59 -24.19 3.99
C ARG A 582 22.41 -25.30 4.63
N GLU A 583 23.17 -24.96 5.67
CA GLU A 583 23.99 -25.90 6.41
C GLU A 583 23.11 -27.02 7.01
N GLY A 584 23.51 -28.27 6.81
CA GLY A 584 22.77 -29.44 7.31
C GLY A 584 21.44 -29.75 6.62
N PHE A 585 21.14 -29.11 5.48
CA PHE A 585 19.89 -29.37 4.76
C PHE A 585 19.83 -30.79 4.16
N THR A 586 18.81 -31.55 4.55
CA THR A 586 18.44 -32.84 3.96
C THR A 586 16.99 -32.81 3.51
N ALA A 587 16.74 -33.08 2.23
CA ALA A 587 15.38 -33.14 1.68
C ALA A 587 14.74 -34.52 1.96
N GLU A 588 14.18 -34.70 3.16
CA GLU A 588 13.60 -35.99 3.63
C GLU A 588 12.58 -36.58 2.64
N TYR A 589 11.76 -35.73 2.01
CA TYR A 589 10.72 -36.10 1.04
C TYR A 589 11.09 -35.76 -0.42
N GLY A 590 12.33 -35.36 -0.68
CA GLY A 590 12.74 -34.79 -1.97
C GLY A 590 12.38 -33.30 -2.11
N MET A 591 12.52 -32.75 -3.31
CA MET A 591 12.22 -31.33 -3.60
C MET A 591 10.76 -31.09 -4.01
N MET A 592 10.08 -32.16 -4.46
CA MET A 592 8.70 -32.19 -4.93
C MET A 592 8.18 -33.62 -4.86
N MET A 593 6.87 -33.81 -5.06
CA MET A 593 6.29 -35.14 -5.20
C MET A 593 6.92 -35.92 -6.35
N ALA A 594 7.31 -37.18 -6.11
CA ALA A 594 7.86 -38.01 -7.18
C ALA A 594 6.76 -38.39 -8.19
N ILE A 595 6.84 -37.84 -9.40
CA ILE A 595 5.91 -38.06 -10.52
C ILE A 595 6.70 -38.70 -11.69
N PRO A 596 6.22 -39.81 -12.28
CA PRO A 596 6.90 -40.44 -13.41
C PRO A 596 7.12 -39.48 -14.58
N GLY A 597 8.37 -39.36 -15.05
CA GLY A 597 8.74 -38.50 -16.17
C GLY A 597 8.90 -37.02 -15.84
N TYR A 598 8.87 -36.63 -14.56
CA TYR A 598 9.08 -35.26 -14.10
C TYR A 598 10.16 -35.23 -13.01
N GLU A 599 11.40 -34.91 -13.40
CA GLU A 599 12.59 -35.01 -12.53
C GLU A 599 13.10 -33.65 -12.02
N LYS A 600 12.72 -32.56 -12.69
CA LYS A 600 13.11 -31.19 -12.35
C LYS A 600 11.87 -30.31 -12.29
N ILE A 601 11.81 -29.44 -11.28
CA ILE A 601 10.76 -28.44 -11.14
C ILE A 601 10.85 -27.46 -12.32
N ASP A 602 9.75 -27.38 -13.07
CA ASP A 602 9.49 -26.39 -14.11
C ASP A 602 8.37 -25.47 -13.61
N PHE A 603 8.70 -24.25 -13.24
CA PHE A 603 7.74 -23.30 -12.67
C PHE A 603 6.59 -22.95 -13.63
N THR A 604 6.81 -22.96 -14.94
CA THR A 604 5.73 -22.78 -15.93
C THR A 604 4.77 -23.96 -15.90
N ARG A 605 5.30 -25.19 -15.78
CA ARG A 605 4.47 -26.38 -15.62
C ARG A 605 3.67 -26.38 -14.31
N GLU A 606 4.30 -25.93 -13.22
CA GLU A 606 3.68 -25.84 -11.90
C GLU A 606 2.54 -24.81 -11.87
N VAL A 607 2.77 -23.61 -12.41
CA VAL A 607 1.84 -22.49 -12.32
C VAL A 607 0.81 -22.54 -13.47
N VAL A 608 1.28 -22.41 -14.71
CA VAL A 608 0.43 -22.28 -15.89
C VAL A 608 -0.14 -23.64 -16.30
N GLY A 609 0.69 -24.68 -16.30
CA GLY A 609 0.27 -26.03 -16.70
C GLY A 609 -0.81 -26.62 -15.79
N SER A 610 -0.62 -26.54 -14.47
CA SER A 610 -1.62 -27.01 -13.50
C SER A 610 -2.93 -26.22 -13.60
N THR A 611 -2.82 -24.91 -13.80
CA THR A 611 -3.98 -24.04 -14.05
C THR A 611 -4.77 -24.47 -15.29
N ALA A 612 -4.08 -24.75 -16.41
CA ALA A 612 -4.72 -25.21 -17.63
C ALA A 612 -5.41 -26.57 -17.42
N TYR A 613 -4.74 -27.52 -16.77
CA TYR A 613 -5.33 -28.82 -16.43
C TYR A 613 -6.65 -28.70 -15.66
N ILE A 614 -6.66 -27.88 -14.60
CA ILE A 614 -7.87 -27.66 -13.79
C ILE A 614 -8.97 -27.03 -14.66
N ASN A 615 -8.64 -25.96 -15.41
CA ASN A 615 -9.59 -25.26 -16.27
C ASN A 615 -10.22 -26.17 -17.35
N GLU A 616 -9.43 -27.04 -17.95
CA GLU A 616 -9.88 -27.91 -19.05
C GLU A 616 -10.68 -29.12 -18.56
N ARG A 617 -10.33 -29.66 -17.37
CA ARG A 617 -10.86 -30.96 -16.93
C ARG A 617 -11.75 -30.88 -15.71
N LEU A 618 -11.48 -29.99 -14.77
CA LEU A 618 -12.14 -30.00 -13.46
C LEU A 618 -13.17 -28.89 -13.26
N THR A 619 -13.17 -27.87 -14.12
CA THR A 619 -14.12 -26.75 -14.03
C THR A 619 -14.70 -26.39 -15.40
N SER A 620 -15.52 -25.34 -15.44
CA SER A 620 -16.12 -24.75 -16.63
C SER A 620 -15.54 -23.36 -16.88
N ALA A 621 -15.68 -22.85 -18.11
CA ALA A 621 -15.27 -21.50 -18.47
C ALA A 621 -15.89 -20.38 -17.61
N LYS A 622 -17.00 -20.64 -16.89
CA LYS A 622 -17.63 -19.68 -15.97
C LYS A 622 -16.96 -19.61 -14.59
N LYS A 623 -16.17 -20.62 -14.22
CA LYS A 623 -15.49 -20.71 -12.93
C LYS A 623 -14.00 -21.05 -13.12
N PRO A 624 -13.24 -20.22 -13.85
CA PRO A 624 -11.82 -20.51 -14.06
C PRO A 624 -11.06 -20.49 -12.73
N VAL A 625 -9.88 -21.11 -12.74
CA VAL A 625 -8.86 -20.91 -11.70
C VAL A 625 -8.53 -19.42 -11.64
N LYS A 626 -8.54 -18.86 -10.42
CA LYS A 626 -8.21 -17.44 -10.19
C LYS A 626 -6.93 -17.22 -9.39
N MET A 627 -6.44 -18.28 -8.74
CA MET A 627 -5.35 -18.16 -7.79
C MET A 627 -4.44 -19.37 -7.81
N ILE A 628 -3.21 -19.14 -7.40
CA ILE A 628 -2.29 -20.18 -6.94
C ILE A 628 -2.16 -20.11 -5.42
N PHE A 629 -2.27 -21.27 -4.78
CA PHE A 629 -1.89 -21.47 -3.39
C PHE A 629 -0.49 -22.07 -3.38
N TRP A 630 0.49 -21.37 -2.81
CA TRP A 630 1.88 -21.84 -2.85
C TRP A 630 2.06 -23.05 -1.92
N SER A 631 2.57 -24.15 -2.48
CA SER A 631 2.86 -25.38 -1.75
C SER A 631 4.16 -25.31 -0.95
N GLY A 632 4.35 -26.26 -0.03
CA GLY A 632 5.63 -26.46 0.65
C GLY A 632 6.01 -25.31 1.57
N ASP A 633 7.22 -24.77 1.40
CA ASP A 633 7.69 -23.59 2.14
C ASP A 633 6.92 -22.31 1.79
N ALA A 634 6.16 -22.30 0.69
CA ALA A 634 5.40 -21.16 0.19
C ALA A 634 6.26 -19.89 0.01
N LEU A 635 7.52 -20.06 -0.40
CA LEU A 635 8.46 -18.94 -0.64
C LEU A 635 8.89 -18.89 -2.11
N PRO A 636 7.99 -18.61 -3.07
CA PRO A 636 8.38 -18.39 -4.47
C PRO A 636 9.35 -17.22 -4.62
N ASP A 637 10.20 -17.26 -5.64
CA ASP A 637 11.03 -16.12 -6.00
C ASP A 637 10.24 -15.04 -6.78
N ALA A 638 10.87 -13.90 -7.03
CA ALA A 638 10.24 -12.79 -7.74
C ALA A 638 9.78 -13.20 -9.16
N ALA A 639 10.60 -13.97 -9.89
CA ALA A 639 10.25 -14.41 -11.24
C ALA A 639 9.01 -15.32 -11.26
N THR A 640 8.88 -16.20 -10.27
CA THR A 640 7.73 -17.11 -10.14
C THR A 640 6.46 -16.38 -9.70
N ILE A 641 6.58 -15.37 -8.83
CA ILE A 641 5.44 -14.47 -8.51
C ILE A 641 4.99 -13.72 -9.76
N LYS A 642 5.93 -13.16 -10.54
CA LYS A 642 5.61 -12.49 -11.80
C LYS A 642 4.91 -13.41 -12.77
N LEU A 643 5.38 -14.65 -12.91
CA LEU A 643 4.75 -15.67 -13.74
C LEU A 643 3.28 -15.91 -13.36
N ALA A 644 2.95 -15.93 -12.06
CA ALA A 644 1.56 -16.07 -11.60
C ALA A 644 0.71 -14.85 -12.02
N TYR A 645 1.21 -13.63 -11.82
CA TYR A 645 0.51 -12.42 -12.23
C TYR A 645 0.31 -12.33 -13.74
N ASP A 646 1.35 -12.65 -14.52
CA ASP A 646 1.29 -12.68 -15.99
C ASP A 646 0.28 -13.73 -16.50
N ALA A 647 0.04 -14.80 -15.72
CA ALA A 647 -0.98 -15.81 -15.97
C ALA A 647 -2.39 -15.42 -15.47
N GLY A 648 -2.57 -14.20 -14.93
CA GLY A 648 -3.84 -13.73 -14.38
C GLY A 648 -4.24 -14.35 -13.04
N LEU A 649 -3.27 -14.90 -12.30
CA LEU A 649 -3.49 -15.55 -11.00
C LEU A 649 -3.08 -14.62 -9.86
N ALA A 650 -3.99 -14.42 -8.90
CA ALA A 650 -3.58 -13.92 -7.60
C ALA A 650 -2.89 -15.04 -6.79
N ASN A 651 -2.13 -14.69 -5.75
CA ASN A 651 -1.29 -15.65 -5.05
C ASN A 651 -1.36 -15.46 -3.53
N VAL A 652 -1.36 -16.56 -2.77
CA VAL A 652 -1.41 -16.57 -1.31
C VAL A 652 -0.63 -17.77 -0.75
N ASN A 653 -0.53 -17.88 0.58
CA ASN A 653 0.28 -18.81 1.39
C ASN A 653 1.65 -18.21 1.80
N GLY A 654 2.27 -18.81 2.81
CA GLY A 654 3.40 -18.25 3.55
C GLY A 654 2.96 -17.46 4.78
N GLY A 655 3.93 -16.91 5.52
CA GLY A 655 3.70 -16.37 6.86
C GLY A 655 3.43 -17.47 7.89
N ASN A 656 3.59 -17.16 9.17
CA ASN A 656 3.46 -18.14 10.25
C ASN A 656 2.73 -17.54 11.46
N THR A 657 1.60 -16.86 11.21
CA THR A 657 0.81 -16.28 12.30
C THR A 657 0.11 -17.38 13.10
N ALA A 658 0.62 -17.65 14.31
CA ALA A 658 0.04 -18.61 15.26
C ALA A 658 0.27 -18.13 16.70
N LEU A 659 -0.80 -17.67 17.35
CA LEU A 659 -0.79 -17.26 18.76
C LEU A 659 -1.69 -18.20 19.55
N THR A 660 -1.20 -18.71 20.68
CA THR A 660 -1.97 -19.56 21.60
C THR A 660 -1.82 -19.02 23.01
N ASN A 661 -2.66 -19.47 23.94
CA ASN A 661 -2.53 -19.10 25.35
C ASN A 661 -1.18 -19.55 25.94
N ALA A 662 -0.57 -20.60 25.39
CA ALA A 662 0.78 -21.04 25.76
C ALA A 662 1.88 -20.14 25.19
N HIS A 663 1.65 -19.56 24.01
CA HIS A 663 2.57 -18.66 23.31
C HIS A 663 1.82 -17.41 22.80
N PRO A 664 1.42 -16.47 23.68
CA PRO A 664 0.52 -15.37 23.34
C PRO A 664 1.25 -14.12 22.80
N SER A 665 2.49 -14.25 22.35
CA SER A 665 3.31 -13.10 21.95
C SER A 665 3.01 -12.65 20.52
N LEU A 666 3.01 -11.32 20.30
CA LEU A 666 2.97 -10.71 18.98
C LEU A 666 4.22 -10.96 18.15
N THR A 667 5.29 -11.53 18.71
CA THR A 667 6.41 -12.05 17.90
C THR A 667 5.98 -13.20 16.98
N GLY A 668 4.88 -13.89 17.31
CA GLY A 668 4.21 -14.88 16.46
C GLY A 668 3.27 -14.29 15.40
N LEU A 669 3.25 -12.96 15.19
CA LEU A 669 2.41 -12.29 14.19
C LEU A 669 3.23 -11.92 12.94
N SER A 670 3.23 -12.80 11.93
CA SER A 670 3.85 -12.51 10.64
C SER A 670 3.10 -11.40 9.90
N PRO A 671 3.75 -10.58 9.03
CA PRO A 671 3.07 -9.59 8.20
C PRO A 671 2.03 -10.22 7.26
N LEU A 672 1.18 -9.40 6.65
CA LEU A 672 0.24 -9.83 5.61
C LEU A 672 0.88 -9.81 4.22
N ILE A 673 1.87 -8.93 4.01
CA ILE A 673 2.38 -8.58 2.68
C ILE A 673 3.91 -8.74 2.60
N ARG A 674 4.38 -9.38 1.54
CA ARG A 674 5.79 -9.39 1.11
C ARG A 674 5.92 -8.79 -0.29
N PRO A 675 6.39 -7.55 -0.44
CA PRO A 675 6.67 -6.98 -1.76
C PRO A 675 7.90 -7.65 -2.37
N THR A 676 7.88 -7.89 -3.69
CA THR A 676 9.02 -8.39 -4.48
C THR A 676 9.10 -7.65 -5.81
N ALA A 677 10.23 -7.74 -6.50
CA ALA A 677 10.37 -7.16 -7.84
C ALA A 677 9.40 -7.75 -8.88
N GLY A 678 8.85 -8.95 -8.64
CA GLY A 678 7.86 -9.58 -9.52
C GLY A 678 6.40 -9.30 -9.16
N GLY A 679 6.16 -8.48 -8.14
CA GLY A 679 4.84 -8.22 -7.58
C GLY A 679 4.74 -8.61 -6.10
N ILE A 680 3.54 -8.52 -5.55
CA ILE A 680 3.28 -8.77 -4.13
C ILE A 680 3.01 -10.27 -3.91
N GLN A 681 3.65 -10.85 -2.90
CA GLN A 681 3.13 -12.07 -2.27
C GLN A 681 2.26 -11.71 -1.08
N TYR A 682 1.09 -12.30 -1.00
CA TYR A 682 0.23 -12.21 0.18
C TYR A 682 0.43 -13.44 1.05
N TYR A 683 0.66 -13.24 2.35
CA TYR A 683 0.75 -14.33 3.30
C TYR A 683 -0.64 -14.77 3.77
N ALA A 684 -0.74 -16.02 4.22
CA ALA A 684 -1.92 -16.47 4.93
C ALA A 684 -2.02 -15.66 6.24
N PRO A 685 -3.14 -14.96 6.50
CA PRO A 685 -3.23 -14.12 7.69
C PRO A 685 -3.09 -14.89 9.00
N ILE A 686 -3.51 -16.16 9.00
CA ILE A 686 -3.37 -17.16 10.06
C ILE A 686 -2.95 -18.47 9.40
N ILE A 687 -1.96 -19.16 9.99
CA ILE A 687 -1.38 -20.38 9.42
C ILE A 687 -2.31 -21.59 9.57
N ASN A 688 -2.10 -22.62 8.73
CA ASN A 688 -2.89 -23.84 8.70
C ASN A 688 -2.70 -24.76 9.92
N GLU A 689 -3.46 -25.86 9.95
CA GLU A 689 -3.42 -26.84 11.03
C GLU A 689 -2.09 -27.57 11.22
N ASN A 690 -1.15 -27.53 10.26
CA ASN A 690 0.11 -28.26 10.40
C ASN A 690 0.88 -27.79 11.64
N VAL A 691 0.88 -26.47 11.89
CA VAL A 691 1.64 -25.84 12.98
C VAL A 691 1.03 -26.21 14.33
N TYR A 692 -0.29 -26.35 14.36
CA TYR A 692 -1.04 -26.73 15.57
C TYR A 692 -1.04 -28.24 15.85
N THR A 693 -0.63 -29.07 14.88
CA THR A 693 -0.71 -30.54 14.95
C THR A 693 0.66 -31.23 14.78
N ASN A 694 1.75 -30.48 14.93
CA ASN A 694 3.12 -30.98 14.79
C ASN A 694 3.35 -31.67 13.43
N LEU A 695 3.11 -30.95 12.34
CA LEU A 695 3.20 -31.48 10.97
C LEU A 695 2.30 -32.72 10.77
N TRP A 696 1.07 -32.64 11.29
CA TRP A 696 0.11 -33.74 11.26
C TRP A 696 0.57 -35.04 11.97
N ARG A 697 1.54 -34.96 12.89
CA ARG A 697 1.96 -36.10 13.74
C ARG A 697 1.13 -36.23 15.01
N GLY A 698 0.25 -35.27 15.25
CA GLY A 698 -0.66 -35.22 16.37
C GLY A 698 -0.20 -34.31 17.52
N PRO A 699 -1.09 -33.98 18.47
CA PRO A 699 -2.48 -34.45 18.55
C PRO A 699 -3.37 -33.92 17.41
N TYR A 700 -4.17 -34.78 16.78
CA TYR A 700 -5.04 -34.40 15.64
C TYR A 700 -6.19 -33.45 16.00
N TYR A 701 -6.41 -33.19 17.29
CA TYR A 701 -7.33 -32.14 17.76
C TYR A 701 -6.64 -30.78 17.93
N GLY A 702 -5.32 -30.70 17.72
CA GLY A 702 -4.50 -29.52 18.05
C GLY A 702 -4.95 -28.24 17.35
N PHE A 703 -5.58 -28.35 16.18
CA PHE A 703 -6.08 -27.19 15.43
C PHE A 703 -7.16 -26.38 16.17
N ARG A 704 -7.72 -26.90 17.27
CA ARG A 704 -8.54 -26.12 18.20
C ARG A 704 -7.85 -24.82 18.65
N GLY A 705 -6.51 -24.79 18.66
CA GLY A 705 -5.72 -23.61 19.00
C GLY A 705 -5.96 -22.41 18.09
N VAL A 706 -6.50 -22.61 16.87
CA VAL A 706 -6.86 -21.50 15.98
C VAL A 706 -7.92 -20.57 16.59
N LEU A 707 -8.80 -21.09 17.46
CA LEU A 707 -9.77 -20.28 18.20
C LEU A 707 -9.09 -19.34 19.20
N GLU A 708 -7.98 -19.77 19.79
CA GLU A 708 -7.15 -18.90 20.64
C GLU A 708 -6.47 -17.83 19.80
N THR A 709 -5.97 -18.19 18.61
CA THR A 709 -5.41 -17.23 17.66
C THR A 709 -6.44 -16.19 17.23
N PHE A 710 -7.68 -16.60 16.93
CA PHE A 710 -8.77 -15.67 16.60
C PHE A 710 -9.05 -14.69 17.74
N ALA A 711 -9.01 -15.13 19.00
CA ALA A 711 -9.25 -14.29 20.16
C ALA A 711 -8.07 -13.32 20.43
N LEU A 712 -6.84 -13.83 20.46
CA LEU A 712 -5.61 -13.06 20.77
C LEU A 712 -5.27 -12.04 19.68
N THR A 713 -5.75 -12.25 18.46
CA THR A 713 -5.62 -11.30 17.34
C THR A 713 -6.85 -10.40 17.15
N ASP A 714 -7.86 -10.50 18.03
CA ASP A 714 -9.02 -9.60 18.04
C ASP A 714 -8.97 -8.60 19.18
N ILE A 715 -8.49 -8.97 20.38
CA ILE A 715 -8.50 -8.10 21.57
C ILE A 715 -7.10 -8.07 22.21
N PRO A 716 -6.60 -6.89 22.63
CA PRO A 716 -7.24 -5.57 22.60
C PRO A 716 -7.18 -4.88 21.23
N ARG A 717 -6.43 -5.44 20.28
CA ARG A 717 -6.23 -4.88 18.94
C ARG A 717 -6.67 -5.92 17.92
N ARG A 718 -7.55 -5.52 16.99
CA ARG A 718 -7.88 -6.38 15.85
C ARG A 718 -6.73 -6.35 14.85
N LEU A 719 -5.93 -7.41 14.87
CA LEU A 719 -4.78 -7.63 14.01
C LEU A 719 -5.15 -8.54 12.84
N ARG A 720 -6.08 -9.49 13.02
CA ARG A 720 -6.48 -10.44 11.97
C ARG A 720 -8.00 -10.63 11.92
N GLY A 721 -8.52 -10.98 10.74
CA GLY A 721 -9.87 -11.51 10.58
C GLY A 721 -9.99 -12.97 11.02
N LEU A 722 -11.12 -13.61 10.70
CA LEU A 722 -11.36 -15.03 10.89
C LEU A 722 -10.89 -15.81 9.65
N HIS A 723 -9.59 -16.08 9.59
CA HIS A 723 -8.98 -16.75 8.44
C HIS A 723 -8.77 -18.23 8.76
N LEU A 724 -9.63 -19.08 8.18
CA LEU A 724 -9.53 -20.53 8.30
C LEU A 724 -8.76 -21.08 7.09
N TYR A 725 -7.54 -21.53 7.35
CA TYR A 725 -6.66 -22.16 6.37
C TYR A 725 -6.45 -23.62 6.76
N TYR A 726 -6.74 -24.57 5.88
CA TYR A 726 -6.45 -25.97 6.17
C TYR A 726 -6.23 -26.85 4.93
N HIS A 727 -5.84 -28.11 5.13
CA HIS A 727 -5.68 -29.10 4.05
C HIS A 727 -6.76 -30.20 4.06
N PHE A 728 -6.94 -30.92 2.96
CA PHE A 728 -7.96 -31.98 2.89
C PHE A 728 -7.77 -33.10 3.92
N TYR A 729 -6.54 -33.41 4.32
CA TYR A 729 -6.29 -34.42 5.35
C TYR A 729 -6.94 -34.07 6.71
N SER A 730 -7.33 -32.82 6.97
CA SER A 730 -8.12 -32.43 8.15
C SER A 730 -9.46 -33.16 8.25
N GLY A 731 -9.99 -33.63 7.12
CA GLY A 731 -11.18 -34.48 7.05
C GLY A 731 -10.93 -35.97 7.30
N THR A 732 -9.73 -36.39 7.71
CA THR A 732 -9.42 -37.85 7.81
C THR A 732 -9.56 -38.43 9.21
N LYS A 733 -9.16 -37.70 10.25
CA LYS A 733 -9.16 -38.20 11.63
C LYS A 733 -10.40 -37.73 12.38
N GLN A 734 -11.09 -38.64 13.08
CA GLN A 734 -12.30 -38.32 13.87
C GLN A 734 -12.12 -37.12 14.81
N ALA A 735 -10.96 -37.03 15.47
CA ALA A 735 -10.64 -35.91 16.36
C ALA A 735 -10.56 -34.57 15.61
N SER A 736 -9.95 -34.57 14.42
CA SER A 736 -9.84 -33.38 13.57
C SER A 736 -11.20 -32.97 13.01
N ILE A 737 -11.99 -33.92 12.50
CA ILE A 737 -13.33 -33.65 11.95
C ILE A 737 -14.21 -32.93 12.99
N ARG A 738 -14.21 -33.40 14.25
CA ARG A 738 -14.96 -32.75 15.34
C ARG A 738 -14.46 -31.34 15.61
N VAL A 739 -13.15 -31.14 15.67
CA VAL A 739 -12.54 -29.81 15.88
C VAL A 739 -12.87 -28.86 14.73
N MET A 740 -12.85 -29.32 13.48
CA MET A 740 -13.25 -28.51 12.33
C MET A 740 -14.70 -28.05 12.45
N GLN A 741 -15.62 -28.95 12.85
CA GLN A 741 -17.02 -28.57 13.11
C GLN A 741 -17.14 -27.53 14.23
N ASP A 742 -16.36 -27.66 15.30
CA ASP A 742 -16.31 -26.66 16.38
C ASP A 742 -15.81 -25.30 15.89
N ILE A 743 -14.77 -25.29 15.04
CA ILE A 743 -14.21 -24.07 14.47
C ILE A 743 -15.24 -23.37 13.58
N TYR A 744 -15.87 -24.09 12.65
CA TYR A 744 -16.89 -23.51 11.78
C TYR A 744 -18.07 -22.96 12.58
N ARG A 745 -18.58 -23.71 13.59
CA ARG A 745 -19.64 -23.22 14.48
C ARG A 745 -19.24 -21.95 15.23
N SER A 746 -17.99 -21.87 15.70
CA SER A 746 -17.49 -20.70 16.42
C SER A 746 -17.40 -19.48 15.49
N MET A 747 -16.90 -19.67 14.26
CA MET A 747 -16.85 -18.61 13.25
C MET A 747 -18.26 -18.11 12.88
N GLU A 748 -19.23 -19.01 12.72
CA GLU A 748 -20.63 -18.63 12.42
C GLU A 748 -21.25 -17.79 13.55
N ALA A 749 -20.94 -18.11 14.80
CA ALA A 749 -21.45 -17.39 15.97
C ALA A 749 -20.97 -15.92 16.03
N GLU A 750 -19.80 -15.61 15.45
CA GLU A 750 -19.31 -14.23 15.32
C GLU A 750 -20.05 -13.41 14.23
N GLN A 751 -20.86 -14.06 13.39
CA GLN A 751 -21.61 -13.46 12.28
C GLN A 751 -20.75 -12.58 11.34
N PRO A 752 -19.62 -13.09 10.79
CA PRO A 752 -18.69 -12.29 9.99
C PRO A 752 -19.24 -11.91 8.60
N VAL A 753 -18.48 -11.08 7.88
CA VAL A 753 -18.60 -10.94 6.42
C VAL A 753 -17.71 -12.00 5.78
N SER A 754 -18.32 -12.96 5.09
CA SER A 754 -17.57 -14.01 4.38
C SER A 754 -17.15 -13.52 2.99
N LEU A 755 -15.86 -13.64 2.69
CA LEU A 755 -15.27 -13.30 1.39
C LEU A 755 -14.56 -14.52 0.81
N TRP A 756 -14.57 -14.65 -0.52
CA TRP A 756 -13.59 -15.50 -1.19
C TRP A 756 -12.18 -14.94 -0.99
N MET A 757 -11.18 -15.81 -1.03
CA MET A 757 -9.79 -15.37 -0.82
C MET A 757 -9.38 -14.33 -1.85
N SER A 758 -9.75 -14.46 -3.13
CA SER A 758 -9.41 -13.47 -4.17
C SER A 758 -9.94 -12.06 -3.85
N GLN A 759 -11.16 -11.98 -3.30
CA GLN A 759 -11.76 -10.72 -2.87
C GLN A 759 -10.98 -10.13 -1.69
N TYR A 760 -10.55 -10.97 -0.76
CA TYR A 760 -9.70 -10.57 0.36
C TYR A 760 -8.32 -10.08 -0.08
N LEU A 761 -7.66 -10.77 -1.02
CA LEU A 761 -6.37 -10.33 -1.59
C LEU A 761 -6.45 -8.93 -2.20
N THR A 762 -7.59 -8.59 -2.83
CA THR A 762 -7.83 -7.24 -3.37
C THR A 762 -7.86 -6.17 -2.26
N ARG A 763 -8.34 -6.52 -1.05
CA ARG A 763 -8.32 -5.61 0.12
C ARG A 763 -6.91 -5.48 0.70
N MET A 764 -6.12 -6.56 0.69
CA MET A 764 -4.71 -6.49 1.07
C MET A 764 -3.88 -5.66 0.06
N HIS A 765 -4.21 -5.72 -1.22
CA HIS A 765 -3.61 -4.81 -2.20
C HIS A 765 -3.90 -3.34 -1.86
N GLY A 766 -5.17 -3.02 -1.58
CA GLY A 766 -5.55 -1.68 -1.12
C GLY A 766 -4.89 -1.29 0.20
N LEU A 767 -4.64 -2.23 1.12
CA LEU A 767 -3.90 -1.96 2.36
C LEU A 767 -2.47 -1.49 2.05
N HIS A 768 -1.80 -2.15 1.10
CA HIS A 768 -0.46 -1.79 0.64
C HIS A 768 -0.46 -0.45 -0.11
N GLN A 769 -1.38 -0.25 -1.04
CA GLN A 769 -1.33 0.82 -2.02
C GLN A 769 -1.99 2.12 -1.56
N ALA A 770 -2.96 2.07 -0.64
CA ALA A 770 -3.77 3.24 -0.31
C ALA A 770 -2.92 4.44 0.11
N SER A 771 -3.29 5.60 -0.44
CA SER A 771 -2.68 6.88 -0.13
C SER A 771 -3.69 7.80 0.52
N LEU A 772 -3.19 8.67 1.37
CA LEU A 772 -3.98 9.57 2.19
C LEU A 772 -3.39 10.98 2.16
N ALA A 773 -4.28 11.96 2.14
CA ALA A 773 -3.88 13.34 2.07
C ALA A 773 -4.81 14.25 2.87
N ARG A 774 -4.30 15.42 3.26
CA ARG A 774 -5.08 16.49 3.88
C ARG A 774 -5.42 17.54 2.84
N LEU A 775 -6.69 17.87 2.74
CA LEU A 775 -7.17 19.01 1.95
C LEU A 775 -6.92 20.31 2.73
N ALA A 776 -6.87 21.44 2.03
CA ALA A 776 -6.67 22.76 2.63
C ALA A 776 -7.69 23.13 3.73
N ASP A 777 -8.90 22.54 3.70
CA ASP A 777 -9.96 22.74 4.70
C ASP A 777 -9.91 21.75 5.88
N GLY A 778 -8.86 20.91 5.92
CA GLY A 778 -8.64 19.94 6.98
C GLY A 778 -9.37 18.62 6.81
N ARG A 779 -10.15 18.39 5.74
CA ARG A 779 -10.69 17.04 5.47
C ARG A 779 -9.60 16.07 5.03
N TRP A 780 -9.83 14.78 5.23
CA TRP A 780 -8.97 13.71 4.74
C TRP A 780 -9.45 13.22 3.37
N GLN A 781 -8.54 13.02 2.43
CA GLN A 781 -8.80 12.36 1.16
C GLN A 781 -8.11 10.99 1.14
N PHE A 782 -8.78 9.98 0.58
CA PHE A 782 -8.27 8.63 0.39
C PHE A 782 -8.43 8.22 -1.06
N ARG A 783 -7.38 7.65 -1.64
CA ARG A 783 -7.37 7.03 -2.98
C ARG A 783 -6.45 5.81 -2.96
N GLY A 784 -6.47 5.00 -4.01
CA GLY A 784 -5.70 3.75 -4.08
C GLY A 784 -6.22 2.68 -3.12
N MET A 785 -7.50 2.75 -2.74
CA MET A 785 -8.11 1.80 -1.80
C MET A 785 -8.47 0.46 -2.47
N ASP A 786 -8.51 0.39 -3.80
CA ASP A 786 -8.91 -0.78 -4.58
C ASP A 786 -10.25 -1.38 -4.11
N GLY A 787 -10.21 -2.53 -3.43
CA GLY A 787 -11.36 -3.20 -2.81
C GLY A 787 -11.50 -2.98 -1.30
N LEU A 788 -10.56 -2.28 -0.66
CA LEU A 788 -10.59 -1.96 0.76
C LEU A 788 -11.64 -0.88 1.04
N ARG A 789 -12.51 -1.12 2.02
CA ARG A 789 -13.67 -0.25 2.32
C ARG A 789 -13.77 0.15 3.78
N THR A 790 -12.67 0.12 4.53
CA THR A 790 -12.69 0.45 5.95
C THR A 790 -11.46 1.22 6.38
N LEU A 791 -11.70 2.25 7.18
CA LEU A 791 -10.68 3.02 7.89
C LEU A 791 -10.91 2.84 9.39
N ARG A 792 -9.85 2.53 10.14
CA ARG A 792 -9.86 2.58 11.61
C ARG A 792 -9.36 3.94 12.08
N LEU A 793 -10.17 4.62 12.87
CA LEU A 793 -9.82 5.87 13.53
C LEU A 793 -9.36 5.61 14.96
N ASP A 794 -8.37 6.37 15.38
CA ASP A 794 -8.15 6.63 16.81
C ASP A 794 -9.38 7.40 17.34
N PRO A 795 -10.03 6.95 18.43
CA PRO A 795 -11.16 7.65 19.01
C PRO A 795 -10.90 9.14 19.32
N ALA A 796 -9.63 9.52 19.58
CA ALA A 796 -9.21 10.90 19.80
C ALA A 796 -9.37 11.80 18.57
N LEU A 797 -9.46 11.24 17.36
CA LEU A 797 -9.74 11.99 16.13
C LEU A 797 -11.21 12.44 16.01
N GLY A 798 -12.10 11.94 16.88
CA GLY A 798 -13.53 12.24 16.83
C GLY A 798 -14.32 11.31 15.91
N TRP A 799 -15.46 11.79 15.43
CA TRP A 799 -16.45 11.03 14.65
C TRP A 799 -16.53 11.52 13.20
N PRO A 800 -16.91 10.66 12.25
CA PRO A 800 -17.25 11.10 10.90
C PRO A 800 -18.39 12.12 10.89
N ASP A 801 -18.20 13.22 10.17
CA ASP A 801 -19.26 14.15 9.78
C ASP A 801 -19.84 13.66 8.44
N LEU A 802 -21.00 13.01 8.50
CA LEU A 802 -21.56 12.30 7.33
C LEU A 802 -22.09 13.27 6.27
N GLY A 803 -22.50 14.48 6.68
CA GLY A 803 -22.98 15.50 5.73
C GLY A 803 -21.86 16.23 4.98
N ARG A 804 -20.65 16.30 5.56
CA ARG A 804 -19.47 16.93 4.92
C ARG A 804 -18.49 15.93 4.29
N SER A 805 -18.72 14.63 4.51
CA SER A 805 -17.94 13.54 3.93
C SER A 805 -18.51 13.10 2.57
N GLN A 806 -17.69 12.44 1.76
CA GLN A 806 -18.07 11.82 0.49
C GLN A 806 -17.58 10.38 0.48
N GLY A 807 -18.41 9.44 0.04
CA GLY A 807 -18.07 8.02 0.02
C GLY A 807 -17.98 7.36 1.40
N VAL A 808 -18.64 7.93 2.43
CA VAL A 808 -18.68 7.40 3.80
C VAL A 808 -20.10 6.94 4.13
N ALA A 809 -20.25 5.65 4.42
CA ALA A 809 -21.55 5.02 4.66
C ALA A 809 -21.95 4.98 6.14
N GLY A 810 -20.97 5.05 7.04
CA GLY A 810 -21.24 5.01 8.47
C GLY A 810 -20.01 4.66 9.29
N VAL A 811 -20.25 4.31 10.55
CA VAL A 811 -19.19 4.01 11.52
C VAL A 811 -19.70 3.06 12.59
N ARG A 812 -18.84 2.14 13.01
CA ARG A 812 -19.06 1.26 14.17
C ARG A 812 -17.94 1.45 15.19
N ASP A 813 -18.33 1.72 16.43
CA ASP A 813 -17.40 1.79 17.56
C ASP A 813 -17.30 0.40 18.21
N LEU A 814 -16.08 -0.10 18.36
CA LEU A 814 -15.77 -1.38 19.00
C LEU A 814 -14.64 -1.17 20.03
N PRO A 815 -14.45 -2.07 21.00
CA PRO A 815 -13.36 -1.96 21.98
C PRO A 815 -11.97 -1.82 21.35
N GLN A 816 -11.77 -2.39 20.15
CA GLN A 816 -10.52 -2.34 19.39
C GLN A 816 -10.29 -1.02 18.64
N GLY A 817 -11.32 -0.20 18.45
CA GLY A 817 -11.24 1.02 17.66
C GLY A 817 -12.54 1.40 16.95
N ARG A 818 -12.49 2.56 16.29
CA ARG A 818 -13.62 3.13 15.54
C ARG A 818 -13.49 2.83 14.06
N TYR A 819 -14.38 2.02 13.50
CA TYR A 819 -14.31 1.55 12.11
C TYR A 819 -15.29 2.33 11.24
N VAL A 820 -14.77 3.11 10.30
CA VAL A 820 -15.52 3.91 9.33
C VAL A 820 -15.68 3.09 8.05
N HIS A 821 -16.91 3.00 7.56
CA HIS A 821 -17.26 2.23 6.36
C HIS A 821 -17.27 3.14 5.15
N LEU A 822 -16.54 2.76 4.10
CA LEU A 822 -16.50 3.49 2.84
C LEU A 822 -17.43 2.85 1.82
N SER A 823 -18.13 3.67 1.04
CA SER A 823 -18.95 3.22 -0.10
C SER A 823 -18.23 3.35 -1.44
N ASN A 824 -17.13 4.11 -1.50
CA ASN A 824 -16.38 4.36 -2.72
C ASN A 824 -14.87 4.12 -2.49
N PRO A 825 -14.12 3.61 -3.48
CA PRO A 825 -12.65 3.52 -3.40
C PRO A 825 -11.95 4.88 -3.25
N ASN A 826 -12.58 5.96 -3.71
CA ASN A 826 -12.14 7.34 -3.49
C ASN A 826 -13.10 8.00 -2.51
N ALA A 827 -12.59 8.45 -1.37
CA ALA A 827 -13.42 8.99 -0.29
C ALA A 827 -12.82 10.26 0.30
N VAL A 828 -13.70 11.13 0.82
CA VAL A 828 -13.33 12.31 1.60
C VAL A 828 -14.00 12.22 2.96
N LEU A 829 -13.20 12.24 4.03
CA LEU A 829 -13.68 12.16 5.42
C LEU A 829 -13.52 13.52 6.12
N ALA A 830 -14.65 14.09 6.50
CA ALA A 830 -14.73 15.16 7.46
C ALA A 830 -14.93 14.58 8.87
N LEU A 831 -14.35 15.23 9.88
CA LEU A 831 -14.44 14.82 11.28
C LEU A 831 -15.12 15.90 12.12
N ARG A 832 -15.78 15.47 13.19
CA ARG A 832 -16.48 16.30 14.18
C ARG A 832 -16.34 15.69 15.58
N SER A 833 -16.62 16.46 16.63
CA SER A 833 -16.47 16.03 18.03
C SER A 833 -17.51 15.00 18.49
N GLU A 834 -18.71 15.03 17.92
CA GLU A 834 -19.85 14.20 18.30
C GLU A 834 -20.36 13.37 17.13
N ARG A 835 -20.97 12.21 17.42
CA ARG A 835 -21.51 11.32 16.40
C ARG A 835 -22.66 11.97 15.62
N ASP A 836 -22.61 11.88 14.29
CA ASP A 836 -23.69 12.36 13.42
C ASP A 836 -24.98 11.54 13.64
N LEU A 837 -26.14 12.22 13.57
CA LEU A 837 -27.47 11.63 13.81
C LEU A 837 -28.15 11.14 12.53
N ARG A 838 -27.61 11.48 11.34
CA ARG A 838 -28.10 10.98 10.05
C ARG A 838 -28.10 9.44 10.03
N PRO A 839 -29.02 8.81 9.27
CA PRO A 839 -29.01 7.37 9.08
C PRO A 839 -27.64 6.90 8.59
N ALA A 840 -27.02 5.98 9.32
CA ALA A 840 -25.66 5.51 9.03
C ALA A 840 -25.59 3.99 9.10
N LEU A 841 -24.83 3.38 8.20
CA LEU A 841 -24.54 1.95 8.28
C LEU A 841 -23.79 1.64 9.58
N GLU A 842 -24.37 0.78 10.42
CA GLU A 842 -23.70 0.27 11.62
C GLU A 842 -22.95 -1.03 11.28
N GLN A 843 -23.64 -1.95 10.59
CA GLN A 843 -23.02 -3.20 10.12
C GLN A 843 -23.78 -3.86 8.96
N ALA A 844 -23.11 -4.65 8.13
CA ALA A 844 -23.72 -5.51 7.11
C ALA A 844 -22.91 -6.80 6.89
N ASN A 845 -23.58 -7.90 6.53
CA ASN A 845 -22.93 -9.19 6.23
C ASN A 845 -22.46 -9.34 4.77
N LEU A 846 -22.78 -8.38 3.89
CA LEU A 846 -22.36 -8.36 2.49
C LEU A 846 -21.50 -7.13 2.17
N PRO A 847 -20.61 -7.20 1.17
CA PRO A 847 -19.95 -6.03 0.61
C PRO A 847 -20.93 -4.93 0.19
N LEU A 848 -20.57 -3.69 0.54
CA LEU A 848 -21.32 -2.49 0.16
C LEU A 848 -20.86 -2.06 -1.23
N LEU A 849 -21.81 -1.82 -2.13
CA LEU A 849 -21.53 -1.30 -3.47
C LEU A 849 -21.71 0.21 -3.55
N ASP A 850 -22.71 0.73 -2.86
CA ASP A 850 -23.07 2.15 -2.93
C ASP A 850 -23.84 2.62 -1.70
N TRP A 851 -23.63 3.88 -1.30
CA TRP A 851 -24.34 4.55 -0.21
C TRP A 851 -24.32 6.06 -0.42
N ASP A 852 -25.49 6.61 -0.76
CA ASP A 852 -25.68 8.02 -1.11
C ASP A 852 -26.78 8.65 -0.26
N TYR A 853 -26.44 9.74 0.43
CA TYR A 853 -27.43 10.58 1.11
C TYR A 853 -28.22 11.38 0.10
N LEU A 854 -29.53 11.14 0.02
CA LEU A 854 -30.45 11.93 -0.82
C LEU A 854 -30.96 13.16 -0.07
N ASP A 855 -31.17 13.00 1.24
CA ASP A 855 -31.46 14.06 2.22
C ASP A 855 -31.04 13.58 3.63
N GLU A 856 -31.37 14.33 4.69
CA GLU A 856 -30.97 13.98 6.07
C GLU A 856 -31.65 12.71 6.63
N HIS A 857 -32.69 12.22 5.97
CA HIS A 857 -33.50 11.08 6.40
C HIS A 857 -33.59 9.96 5.36
N LYS A 858 -33.06 10.20 4.15
CA LYS A 858 -33.12 9.26 3.02
C LYS A 858 -31.75 8.93 2.48
N VAL A 859 -31.53 7.64 2.26
CA VAL A 859 -30.31 7.10 1.68
C VAL A 859 -30.66 6.16 0.54
N ARG A 860 -29.96 6.28 -0.58
CA ARG A 860 -29.90 5.25 -1.62
C ARG A 860 -28.73 4.32 -1.32
N LEU A 861 -28.96 3.00 -1.39
CA LEU A 861 -27.95 2.01 -1.07
C LEU A 861 -27.98 0.81 -2.00
N SER A 862 -26.82 0.16 -2.14
CA SER A 862 -26.66 -1.07 -2.90
C SER A 862 -25.69 -2.04 -2.21
N PHE A 863 -26.02 -3.32 -2.20
CA PHE A 863 -25.21 -4.42 -1.67
C PHE A 863 -25.16 -5.57 -2.66
N ALA A 864 -24.05 -6.31 -2.69
CA ALA A 864 -23.98 -7.58 -3.40
C ALA A 864 -23.01 -8.55 -2.73
N GLY A 865 -23.44 -9.80 -2.66
CA GLY A 865 -22.61 -10.92 -2.27
C GLY A 865 -23.34 -12.23 -2.56
N GLU A 866 -23.05 -13.26 -1.77
CA GLU A 866 -23.50 -14.62 -2.05
C GLU A 866 -24.47 -15.19 -1.02
N MET A 867 -24.79 -14.40 0.01
CA MET A 867 -25.67 -14.78 1.12
C MET A 867 -26.87 -13.82 1.19
N PRO A 868 -27.99 -14.21 1.81
CA PRO A 868 -29.08 -13.27 2.11
C PRO A 868 -28.56 -12.05 2.89
N LEU A 869 -28.97 -10.84 2.48
CA LEU A 869 -28.53 -9.60 3.10
C LEU A 869 -29.14 -9.41 4.49
N SER A 870 -28.27 -9.17 5.48
CA SER A 870 -28.61 -8.70 6.82
C SER A 870 -27.76 -7.48 7.14
N PHE A 871 -28.41 -6.36 7.43
CA PHE A 871 -27.71 -5.13 7.79
C PHE A 871 -28.45 -4.34 8.87
N THR A 872 -27.70 -3.50 9.57
CA THR A 872 -28.19 -2.65 10.64
C THR A 872 -27.81 -1.21 10.36
N VAL A 873 -28.78 -0.32 10.50
CA VAL A 873 -28.57 1.13 10.40
C VAL A 873 -28.77 1.75 11.77
N ARG A 874 -27.92 2.73 12.12
CA ARG A 874 -28.16 3.62 13.24
C ARG A 874 -28.93 4.85 12.77
N ALA A 875 -30.05 5.15 13.43
CA ALA A 875 -30.83 6.35 13.18
C ALA A 875 -31.69 6.68 14.41
N ALA A 876 -31.98 7.97 14.62
CA ALA A 876 -32.84 8.42 15.72
C ALA A 876 -34.29 7.93 15.57
N ASN A 877 -34.79 7.91 14.33
CA ASN A 877 -36.19 7.60 14.03
C ASN A 877 -36.36 6.25 13.33
N ARG A 878 -37.61 5.80 13.15
CA ARG A 878 -37.93 4.48 12.61
C ARG A 878 -37.57 4.38 11.14
N CYS A 879 -36.76 3.38 10.80
CA CYS A 879 -36.37 3.13 9.42
C CYS A 879 -37.29 2.14 8.69
N SER A 880 -37.47 2.35 7.40
CA SER A 880 -38.03 1.39 6.45
C SER A 880 -37.26 1.41 5.14
N LEU A 881 -37.19 0.27 4.46
CA LEU A 881 -36.43 0.12 3.22
C LEU A 881 -37.38 -0.20 2.07
N ASN A 882 -37.24 0.50 0.95
CA ASN A 882 -37.95 0.19 -0.29
C ASN A 882 -36.98 -0.46 -1.29
N VAL A 883 -37.30 -1.65 -1.75
CA VAL A 883 -36.54 -2.37 -2.77
C VAL A 883 -37.49 -2.70 -3.92
N SER A 884 -37.24 -2.12 -5.10
CA SER A 884 -38.05 -2.33 -6.31
C SER A 884 -39.56 -2.15 -6.08
N GLY A 885 -39.95 -1.13 -5.31
CA GLY A 885 -41.34 -0.80 -4.99
C GLY A 885 -41.93 -1.58 -3.80
N LYS A 886 -41.22 -2.57 -3.26
CA LYS A 886 -41.65 -3.34 -2.09
C LYS A 886 -41.03 -2.77 -0.80
N ARG A 887 -41.88 -2.47 0.18
CA ARG A 887 -41.45 -1.97 1.50
C ARG A 887 -41.11 -3.13 2.45
N TYR A 888 -39.94 -3.04 3.07
CA TYR A 888 -39.44 -3.94 4.10
C TYR A 888 -39.35 -3.17 5.43
N PRO A 889 -40.03 -3.63 6.50
CA PRO A 889 -39.94 -3.01 7.82
C PRO A 889 -38.63 -3.40 8.51
N ALA A 890 -38.10 -2.50 9.34
CA ALA A 890 -36.99 -2.82 10.23
C ALA A 890 -37.47 -3.34 11.60
N THR A 891 -36.63 -4.14 12.25
CA THR A 891 -36.74 -4.46 13.68
C THR A 891 -35.81 -3.52 14.46
N GLY A 892 -36.37 -2.74 15.39
CA GLY A 892 -35.65 -1.68 16.09
C GLY A 892 -35.30 -2.01 17.54
N LYS A 893 -34.07 -1.70 17.97
CA LYS A 893 -33.66 -1.69 19.39
C LYS A 893 -32.58 -0.62 19.62
N ASN A 894 -32.78 0.26 20.60
CA ASN A 894 -31.78 1.27 21.02
C ASN A 894 -31.21 2.13 19.87
N GLY A 895 -32.06 2.63 18.98
CA GLY A 895 -31.63 3.46 17.83
C GLY A 895 -30.91 2.69 16.71
N LEU A 896 -30.94 1.35 16.77
CA LEU A 896 -30.47 0.46 15.71
C LEU A 896 -31.67 -0.20 15.03
N TRP A 897 -31.67 -0.21 13.71
CA TRP A 897 -32.74 -0.73 12.86
C TRP A 897 -32.17 -1.82 11.95
N GLN A 898 -32.55 -3.07 12.22
CA GLN A 898 -32.09 -4.23 11.48
C GLN A 898 -33.05 -4.58 10.35
N PHE A 899 -32.48 -4.92 9.19
CA PHE A 899 -33.17 -5.42 8.02
C PHE A 899 -32.59 -6.77 7.62
N ASP A 900 -33.47 -7.74 7.39
CA ASP A 900 -33.12 -9.06 6.87
C ASP A 900 -33.88 -9.29 5.57
N LEU A 901 -33.15 -9.48 4.48
CA LEU A 901 -33.68 -9.64 3.13
C LEU A 901 -33.22 -10.97 2.54
N PRO A 902 -34.11 -11.69 1.82
CA PRO A 902 -33.74 -12.95 1.18
C PRO A 902 -32.82 -12.78 -0.04
N MET A 903 -32.56 -11.53 -0.45
CA MET A 903 -31.81 -11.19 -1.66
C MET A 903 -30.31 -11.18 -1.39
N LYS A 904 -29.55 -11.71 -2.34
CA LYS A 904 -28.07 -11.66 -2.35
C LYS A 904 -27.52 -10.38 -3.00
N ARG A 905 -28.35 -9.71 -3.79
CA ARG A 905 -28.07 -8.43 -4.44
C ARG A 905 -29.25 -7.51 -4.24
N VAL A 906 -28.96 -6.30 -3.76
CA VAL A 906 -29.90 -5.20 -3.61
C VAL A 906 -29.28 -4.02 -4.33
N ALA A 907 -30.00 -3.44 -5.29
CA ALA A 907 -29.54 -2.29 -6.07
C ALA A 907 -30.54 -1.16 -5.94
N ASP A 908 -30.03 0.06 -5.79
CA ASP A 908 -30.81 1.30 -5.75
C ASP A 908 -31.96 1.29 -4.74
N ALA A 909 -31.78 0.59 -3.61
CA ALA A 909 -32.78 0.55 -2.56
C ALA A 909 -32.80 1.88 -1.80
N GLN A 910 -33.99 2.29 -1.37
CA GLN A 910 -34.19 3.56 -0.68
C GLN A 910 -34.55 3.33 0.77
N LEU A 911 -33.65 3.74 1.65
CA LEU A 911 -33.83 3.74 3.09
C LEU A 911 -34.48 5.06 3.53
N TYR A 912 -35.50 4.99 4.37
CA TYR A 912 -36.25 6.13 4.91
C TYR A 912 -36.32 6.02 6.42
N CYS A 913 -35.80 7.00 7.18
CA CYS A 913 -35.85 7.01 8.64
C CYS A 913 -36.61 8.24 9.16
N GLN A 914 -37.84 8.03 9.64
CA GLN A 914 -38.77 9.06 10.10
C GLN A 914 -39.52 8.69 11.36
#